data_AF-A0A954UX77-F1
#
_entry.id   AF-A0A954UX77-F1
#
_cell.length_a   1.000
_cell.length_b   1.000
_cell.length_c   1.000
_cell.angle_alpha   90.00
_cell.angle_beta   90.00
_cell.angle_gamma   90.00
#
_symmetry.space_group_name_H-M   'P 1'
#
loop_
_entity.id
_entity.type
_entity.pdbx_description
1 polymer ?
#
loop_
_entity_poly.entity_id
_entity_poly.type
_entity_poly.pdbx_seq_one_letter_code
_entity_poly.pdbx_strand_id
1 'polypeptide(L)'
;MPRLSYICTLLVAVSLATPATPAELLVEAESFEAWGGWKLDTQFIQQMGSPYLLAHGLGRPVEDAVTTVQFPQKGSYRVYVRTKDWVARWNAPGMPGRFQVLVDGQALSETLGTQGKDWFWQAGGTVEISQLEVTLSLHDLTGFDGRCDAIYFTTGDQPPPDVAEPLADWRLVQLGLEKTPVRRAGYDLVVIGGGYAGMGAAISAARMGCKVALIQDRPVLGGNGSSEVRVWAQGNIRRGRFPRIGEIIEEFADSATKSPGRAEEFGDDLKEAIIRAEANIDLFLNHHAYQVSAAGGQIQSVTAFDTRTSQQSQFEGALFCDSTGHGTIGFLAGADWDMEEEGRMGMSNMWTWDELAEPAEFPETPWALDLTMEDFPYPRDHHGQWFWESGFNKDAVDDAEGIRDHNLRAVYGAFNAMKNRDGADDHQNAILTWIAYIGGPRESRRLLGDVVLTQADIVSKRNFNDGVVPSTWSIDLHYPKKQYAEKFPDNPFISVAEFDTSVDREYGYPVPYRCFYSRNVDNLFMAGRDISVTHQALGTTRVMKTCGMMGEVVGRAASLCAKYTCQPRDVYEAHLDELIELLQLPGKARRETVNSLITIPDDALELAGPFGPLSGLDPKKLKGLVIDDRDAEKQGTWTAGKGLKGFVGHG
;
A
#
# COMPACT_ATOMS: atom_id res chain seq x y z
N MET A 1 77.25 32.24 52.86
CA MET A 1 76.68 32.49 51.52
C MET A 1 76.36 31.14 50.88
N PRO A 2 75.25 30.99 50.14
CA PRO A 2 74.02 30.33 50.62
C PRO A 2 73.91 28.82 50.36
N ARG A 3 72.98 28.20 51.11
CA ARG A 3 72.53 26.81 51.06
C ARG A 3 71.75 26.53 49.76
N LEU A 4 72.07 25.44 49.07
CA LEU A 4 71.25 24.88 47.99
C LEU A 4 70.22 23.91 48.59
N SER A 5 68.94 24.29 48.55
CA SER A 5 67.82 23.38 48.78
C SER A 5 67.50 22.64 47.49
N TYR A 6 67.55 21.30 47.52
CA TYR A 6 66.98 20.45 46.47
C TYR A 6 65.47 20.38 46.68
N ILE A 7 64.69 20.94 45.77
CA ILE A 7 63.24 20.75 45.68
C ILE A 7 63.02 19.53 44.77
N CYS A 8 62.59 18.40 45.36
CA CYS A 8 62.04 17.27 44.62
C CYS A 8 60.62 17.63 44.17
N THR A 9 60.44 17.96 42.90
CA THR A 9 59.12 18.12 42.28
C THR A 9 58.57 16.72 41.96
N LEU A 10 57.62 16.27 42.78
CA LEU A 10 56.85 15.04 42.52
C LEU A 10 55.87 15.33 41.38
N LEU A 11 56.16 14.84 40.17
CA LEU A 11 55.22 14.84 39.04
C LEU A 11 54.18 13.73 39.26
N VAL A 12 53.02 14.09 39.80
CA VAL A 12 51.84 13.23 39.80
C VAL A 12 51.29 13.24 38.38
N ALA A 13 51.56 12.17 37.63
CA ALA A 13 50.88 11.91 36.36
C ALA A 13 49.42 11.52 36.68
N VAL A 14 48.51 12.50 36.67
CA VAL A 14 47.08 12.24 36.62
C VAL A 14 46.79 11.74 35.20
N SER A 15 46.66 10.42 35.04
CA SER A 15 46.05 9.84 33.86
C SER A 15 44.59 10.29 33.83
N LEU A 16 44.30 11.32 33.02
CA LEU A 16 42.93 11.64 32.65
C LEU A 16 42.40 10.43 31.87
N ALA A 17 41.73 9.50 32.57
CA ALA A 17 40.95 8.46 31.93
C ALA A 17 39.86 9.18 31.13
N THR A 18 39.98 9.15 29.80
CA THR A 18 38.86 9.48 28.93
C THR A 18 37.69 8.58 29.34
N PRO A 19 36.50 9.14 29.66
CA PRO A 19 35.36 8.30 29.99
C PRO A 19 35.14 7.31 28.84
N ALA A 20 35.14 6.02 29.16
CA ALA A 20 34.90 4.99 28.17
C ALA A 20 33.51 5.24 27.58
N THR A 21 33.44 5.47 26.27
CA THR A 21 32.18 5.58 25.55
C THR A 21 31.43 4.26 25.73
N PRO A 22 30.13 4.28 26.09
CA PRO A 22 29.33 3.07 26.17
C PRO A 22 29.43 2.27 24.87
N ALA A 23 29.48 0.94 24.98
CA ALA A 23 29.37 0.09 23.81
C ALA A 23 27.88 -0.05 23.46
N GLU A 24 27.55 0.15 22.19
CA GLU A 24 26.18 0.26 21.69
C GLU A 24 25.99 -0.66 20.48
N LEU A 25 24.80 -1.26 20.34
CA LEU A 25 24.40 -2.05 19.19
C LEU A 25 22.90 -1.85 18.94
N LEU A 26 22.55 -1.33 17.78
CA LEU A 26 21.17 -1.26 17.28
C LEU A 26 20.93 -2.39 16.28
N VAL A 27 19.83 -3.11 16.45
CA VAL A 27 19.38 -4.16 15.54
C VAL A 27 17.95 -3.84 15.13
N GLU A 28 17.77 -3.50 13.87
CA GLU A 28 16.44 -3.26 13.28
C GLU A 28 15.74 -4.60 13.03
N ALA A 29 14.48 -4.74 13.41
CA ALA A 29 13.77 -6.02 13.32
C ALA A 29 13.61 -6.48 11.86
N GLU A 30 13.38 -5.55 10.93
CA GLU A 30 13.31 -5.82 9.50
C GLU A 30 14.60 -6.42 8.92
N SER A 31 15.74 -6.19 9.58
CA SER A 31 17.06 -6.68 9.16
C SER A 31 17.32 -8.14 9.56
N PHE A 32 16.39 -8.78 10.26
CA PHE A 32 16.53 -10.18 10.64
C PHE A 32 16.66 -11.09 9.40
N GLU A 33 17.59 -12.05 9.46
CA GLU A 33 17.89 -12.96 8.34
C GLU A 33 16.69 -13.86 7.98
N ALA A 34 15.94 -14.29 8.99
CA ALA A 34 14.70 -15.05 8.84
C ALA A 34 13.61 -14.46 9.72
N TRP A 35 12.41 -14.24 9.17
CA TRP A 35 11.29 -13.70 9.94
C TRP A 35 10.40 -14.79 10.57
N GLY A 36 10.64 -16.07 10.27
CA GLY A 36 9.76 -17.15 10.70
C GLY A 36 8.32 -16.89 10.21
N GLY A 37 7.38 -16.79 11.15
CA GLY A 37 6.00 -16.40 10.84
C GLY A 37 5.68 -14.91 11.02
N TRP A 38 6.64 -14.08 11.43
CA TRP A 38 6.48 -12.62 11.54
C TRP A 38 6.33 -11.98 10.15
N LYS A 39 5.54 -10.90 10.08
CA LYS A 39 5.29 -10.13 8.86
C LYS A 39 5.99 -8.79 8.93
N LEU A 40 6.63 -8.38 7.84
CA LEU A 40 7.13 -7.02 7.68
C LEU A 40 5.96 -6.09 7.36
N ASP A 41 5.72 -5.12 8.24
CA ASP A 41 4.74 -4.06 8.03
C ASP A 41 5.47 -2.75 7.69
N THR A 42 5.12 -2.18 6.55
CA THR A 42 5.67 -0.92 6.02
C THR A 42 4.61 0.18 5.87
N GLN A 43 3.35 -0.11 6.23
CA GLN A 43 2.21 0.76 5.90
C GLN A 43 2.23 2.08 6.66
N PHE A 44 2.85 2.10 7.86
CA PHE A 44 2.78 3.22 8.79
C PHE A 44 4.11 3.93 9.02
N ILE A 45 5.11 3.70 8.15
CA ILE A 45 6.46 4.27 8.25
C ILE A 45 6.41 5.80 8.42
N GLN A 46 5.49 6.49 7.75
CA GLN A 46 5.35 7.96 7.87
C GLN A 46 5.00 8.42 9.29
N GLN A 47 4.20 7.63 10.02
CA GLN A 47 3.76 7.96 11.37
C GLN A 47 4.76 7.48 12.42
N MET A 48 5.39 6.32 12.21
CA MET A 48 6.22 5.66 13.22
C MET A 48 7.73 5.79 13.01
N GLY A 49 8.18 6.14 11.80
CA GLY A 49 9.59 6.37 11.45
C GLY A 49 10.35 5.16 10.92
N SER A 50 9.76 3.97 10.89
CA SER A 50 10.47 2.75 10.48
C SER A 50 9.48 1.65 10.11
N PRO A 51 9.89 0.64 9.31
CA PRO A 51 9.14 -0.60 9.21
C PRO A 51 9.29 -1.40 10.51
N TYR A 52 8.49 -2.45 10.68
CA TYR A 52 8.58 -3.30 11.87
C TYR A 52 8.08 -4.72 11.59
N LEU A 53 8.47 -5.66 12.45
CA LEU A 53 7.96 -7.02 12.42
C LEU A 53 6.69 -7.16 13.28
N LEU A 54 5.71 -7.87 12.74
CA LEU A 54 4.39 -8.13 13.30
C LEU A 54 4.11 -9.64 13.43
N ALA A 55 3.85 -10.13 14.64
CA ALA A 55 3.49 -11.51 14.92
C ALA A 55 2.01 -11.80 14.60
N HIS A 56 1.68 -11.92 13.32
CA HIS A 56 0.30 -12.06 12.83
C HIS A 56 -0.19 -13.52 12.80
N GLY A 57 -0.28 -14.15 13.97
CA GLY A 57 -0.49 -15.60 14.13
C GLY A 57 -1.93 -16.09 14.23
N LEU A 58 -2.91 -15.18 14.18
CA LEU A 58 -4.35 -15.49 14.23
C LEU A 58 -4.78 -16.26 15.49
N GLY A 59 -4.15 -15.97 16.63
CA GLY A 59 -4.38 -16.64 17.91
C GLY A 59 -3.53 -17.88 18.15
N ARG A 60 -2.50 -18.09 17.32
CA ARG A 60 -1.46 -19.11 17.52
C ARG A 60 -0.10 -18.44 17.44
N PRO A 61 0.82 -18.67 18.40
CA PRO A 61 2.17 -18.15 18.31
C PRO A 61 2.82 -18.47 16.95
N VAL A 62 3.44 -17.47 16.34
CA VAL A 62 4.17 -17.65 15.08
C VAL A 62 5.57 -18.22 15.33
N GLU A 63 6.16 -18.84 14.30
CA GLU A 63 7.57 -19.24 14.33
C GLU A 63 8.49 -18.02 14.53
N ASP A 64 9.54 -18.21 15.31
CA ASP A 64 10.47 -17.13 15.69
C ASP A 64 11.14 -16.46 14.49
N ALA A 65 11.26 -15.13 14.55
CA ALA A 65 12.22 -14.42 13.72
C ALA A 65 13.63 -14.59 14.32
N VAL A 66 14.65 -14.83 13.49
CA VAL A 66 16.02 -15.12 13.93
C VAL A 66 17.04 -14.34 13.11
N THR A 67 18.09 -13.86 13.78
CA THR A 67 19.25 -13.23 13.14
C THR A 67 20.52 -13.45 13.95
N THR A 68 21.69 -13.29 13.32
CA THR A 68 22.99 -13.32 14.00
C THR A 68 23.62 -11.93 13.97
N VAL A 69 24.10 -11.46 15.12
CA VAL A 69 24.72 -10.12 15.25
C VAL A 69 26.10 -10.20 15.87
N GLN A 70 26.91 -9.18 15.61
CA GLN A 70 28.23 -9.02 16.21
C GLN A 70 28.22 -7.90 17.26
N PHE A 71 28.40 -8.27 18.52
CA PHE A 71 28.56 -7.33 19.61
C PHE A 71 29.97 -6.69 19.59
N PRO A 72 30.08 -5.39 19.91
CA PRO A 72 31.36 -4.68 19.91
C PRO A 72 32.31 -5.17 21.02
N GLN A 73 31.77 -5.69 22.13
CA GLN A 73 32.56 -6.25 23.23
C GLN A 73 31.73 -7.23 24.07
N LYS A 74 32.42 -8.00 24.91
CA LYS A 74 31.79 -8.86 25.92
C LYS A 74 31.42 -8.04 27.15
N GLY A 75 30.42 -8.48 27.90
CA GLY A 75 30.04 -7.88 29.19
C GLY A 75 28.54 -7.78 29.36
N SER A 76 28.13 -7.04 30.39
CA SER A 76 26.72 -6.82 30.73
C SER A 76 26.14 -5.67 29.91
N TYR A 77 25.02 -5.93 29.23
CA TYR A 77 24.27 -4.96 28.44
C TYR A 77 22.87 -4.76 29.02
N ARG A 78 22.42 -3.51 29.03
CA ARG A 78 20.99 -3.18 29.12
C ARG A 78 20.37 -3.32 27.76
N VAL A 79 19.14 -3.83 27.73
CA VAL A 79 18.37 -4.03 26.50
C VAL A 79 17.15 -3.13 26.52
N TYR A 80 16.91 -2.44 25.41
CA TYR A 80 15.69 -1.70 25.13
C TYR A 80 15.09 -2.21 23.83
N VAL A 81 13.76 -2.35 23.78
CA VAL A 81 13.06 -2.81 22.58
C VAL A 81 12.01 -1.79 22.21
N ARG A 82 12.03 -1.30 20.97
CA ARG A 82 11.02 -0.38 20.45
C ARG A 82 9.77 -1.17 20.09
N THR A 83 8.72 -0.96 20.87
CA THR A 83 7.46 -1.74 20.83
C THR A 83 6.33 -0.92 21.46
N LYS A 84 5.13 -1.49 21.53
CA LYS A 84 3.98 -0.97 22.27
C LYS A 84 2.97 -2.07 22.59
N ASP A 85 2.13 -1.81 23.58
CA ASP A 85 0.86 -2.51 23.72
C ASP A 85 -0.15 -1.92 22.73
N TRP A 86 -0.36 -2.64 21.63
CA TRP A 86 -1.13 -2.12 20.51
C TRP A 86 -2.62 -1.90 20.81
N VAL A 87 -3.18 -2.50 21.87
CA VAL A 87 -4.57 -2.27 22.29
C VAL A 87 -4.71 -1.21 23.40
N ALA A 88 -3.60 -0.75 23.99
CA ALA A 88 -3.63 0.16 25.13
C ALA A 88 -4.37 1.47 24.85
N ARG A 89 -4.41 1.93 23.60
CA ARG A 89 -5.14 3.16 23.21
C ARG A 89 -6.65 3.11 23.50
N TRP A 90 -7.24 1.92 23.63
CA TRP A 90 -8.65 1.75 23.98
C TRP A 90 -8.87 1.38 25.45
N ASN A 91 -7.82 1.35 26.28
CA ASN A 91 -7.87 0.79 27.64
C ASN A 91 -8.51 -0.61 27.68
N ALA A 92 -8.28 -1.41 26.64
CA ALA A 92 -8.83 -2.76 26.53
C ALA A 92 -8.13 -3.70 27.54
N PRO A 93 -8.83 -4.69 28.11
CA PRO A 93 -8.22 -5.59 29.07
C PRO A 93 -7.31 -6.62 28.40
N GLY A 94 -6.13 -6.84 28.97
CA GLY A 94 -5.13 -7.78 28.45
C GLY A 94 -4.10 -7.12 27.55
N MET A 95 -3.09 -7.89 27.14
CA MET A 95 -1.97 -7.46 26.31
C MET A 95 -1.75 -8.54 25.24
N PRO A 96 -2.45 -8.47 24.11
CA PRO A 96 -2.41 -9.50 23.09
C PRO A 96 -1.09 -9.56 22.34
N GLY A 97 -0.35 -8.47 22.18
CA GLY A 97 0.89 -8.46 21.39
C GLY A 97 2.16 -8.86 22.16
N ARG A 98 2.08 -9.80 23.11
CA ARG A 98 3.23 -10.15 23.96
C ARG A 98 4.22 -11.05 23.24
N PHE A 99 5.51 -10.75 23.45
CA PHE A 99 6.62 -11.53 22.90
C PHE A 99 7.85 -11.44 23.82
N GLN A 100 8.87 -12.24 23.54
CA GLN A 100 10.18 -12.19 24.19
C GLN A 100 11.29 -11.99 23.16
N VAL A 101 12.37 -11.35 23.59
CA VAL A 101 13.65 -11.41 22.88
C VAL A 101 14.48 -12.51 23.53
N LEU A 102 15.03 -13.41 22.72
CA LEU A 102 15.97 -14.44 23.13
C LEU A 102 17.37 -14.05 22.67
N VAL A 103 18.36 -14.25 23.54
CA VAL A 103 19.79 -14.03 23.29
C VAL A 103 20.49 -15.37 23.48
N ASP A 104 21.05 -15.94 22.40
CA ASP A 104 21.58 -17.32 22.35
C ASP A 104 20.58 -18.36 22.90
N GLY A 105 19.31 -18.20 22.54
CA GLY A 105 18.22 -19.08 22.98
C GLY A 105 17.72 -18.85 24.42
N GLN A 106 18.33 -17.92 25.16
CA GLN A 106 17.88 -17.55 26.50
C GLN A 106 16.98 -16.31 26.45
N ALA A 107 15.74 -16.44 26.91
CA ALA A 107 14.81 -15.32 26.98
C ALA A 107 15.31 -14.25 27.98
N LEU A 108 15.14 -12.98 27.61
CA LEU A 108 15.26 -11.86 28.55
C LEU A 108 14.23 -12.00 29.68
N SER A 109 14.50 -11.33 30.82
CA SER A 109 13.63 -11.42 31.99
C SER A 109 12.26 -10.77 31.78
N GLU A 110 12.18 -9.79 30.89
CA GLU A 110 10.97 -9.00 30.65
C GLU A 110 10.13 -9.55 29.48
N THR A 111 8.81 -9.53 29.64
CA THR A 111 7.86 -9.75 28.54
C THR A 111 7.56 -8.41 27.87
N LEU A 112 7.75 -8.36 26.55
CA LEU A 112 7.66 -7.15 25.74
C LEU A 112 6.26 -6.99 25.11
N GLY A 113 5.96 -5.81 24.57
CA GLY A 113 4.65 -5.49 23.99
C GLY A 113 3.56 -5.36 25.06
N THR A 114 3.93 -4.93 26.26
CA THR A 114 3.06 -4.91 27.47
C THR A 114 2.79 -3.51 28.01
N GLN A 115 3.38 -2.48 27.41
CA GLN A 115 3.38 -1.12 27.93
C GLN A 115 3.25 -0.13 26.76
N GLY A 116 2.80 1.08 27.05
CA GLY A 116 2.72 2.17 26.07
C GLY A 116 1.61 2.01 25.04
N LYS A 117 0.82 3.08 24.83
CA LYS A 117 -0.17 3.16 23.74
C LYS A 117 0.43 3.62 22.41
N ASP A 118 1.58 4.27 22.49
CA ASP A 118 2.36 4.82 21.40
C ASP A 118 3.70 4.07 21.34
N TRP A 119 4.37 4.10 20.20
CA TRP A 119 5.69 3.50 20.03
C TRP A 119 6.70 4.15 20.99
N PHE A 120 7.44 3.33 21.72
CA PHE A 120 8.46 3.78 22.67
C PHE A 120 9.47 2.66 22.95
N TRP A 121 10.55 2.98 23.65
CA TRP A 121 11.56 2.01 24.08
C TRP A 121 11.20 1.35 25.41
N GLN A 122 10.69 0.12 25.37
CA GLN A 122 10.45 -0.71 26.55
C GLN A 122 11.76 -1.30 27.06
N ALA A 123 12.03 -1.19 28.37
CA ALA A 123 13.19 -1.85 28.98
C ALA A 123 13.01 -3.38 28.95
N GLY A 124 13.98 -4.08 28.37
CA GLY A 124 14.04 -5.55 28.29
C GLY A 124 14.85 -6.21 29.41
N GLY A 125 15.40 -5.43 30.34
CA GLY A 125 16.27 -5.91 31.40
C GLY A 125 17.76 -5.87 31.02
N THR A 126 18.54 -6.77 31.62
CA THR A 126 19.99 -6.89 31.38
C THR A 126 20.37 -8.29 30.93
N VAL A 127 21.34 -8.39 30.04
CA VAL A 127 21.89 -9.67 29.54
C VAL A 127 23.42 -9.65 29.61
N GLU A 128 24.02 -10.82 29.87
CA GLU A 128 25.48 -10.99 29.85
C GLU A 128 25.93 -11.58 28.51
N ILE A 129 26.77 -10.86 27.78
CA ILE A 129 27.29 -11.25 26.47
C ILE A 129 28.66 -11.91 26.64
N SER A 130 28.71 -13.24 26.46
CA SER A 130 29.92 -14.05 26.68
C SER A 130 30.75 -14.31 25.41
N GLN A 131 30.13 -14.16 24.25
CA GLN A 131 30.71 -14.27 22.91
C GLN A 131 30.23 -13.10 22.06
N LEU A 132 31.04 -12.69 21.07
CA LEU A 132 30.72 -11.50 20.27
C LEU A 132 29.70 -11.81 19.18
N GLU A 133 29.75 -13.01 18.61
CA GLU A 133 28.72 -13.49 17.69
C GLU A 133 27.57 -14.10 18.51
N VAL A 134 26.38 -13.54 18.36
CA VAL A 134 25.21 -13.86 19.18
C VAL A 134 23.99 -14.04 18.28
N THR A 135 23.22 -15.09 18.56
CA THR A 135 21.91 -15.29 17.91
C THR A 135 20.83 -14.53 18.68
N LEU A 136 20.05 -13.72 17.97
CA LEU A 136 18.86 -13.05 18.50
C LEU A 136 17.61 -13.69 17.90
N SER A 137 16.58 -13.89 18.74
CA SER A 137 15.27 -14.33 18.26
C SER A 137 14.12 -13.50 18.85
N LEU A 138 13.07 -13.29 18.05
CA LEU A 138 11.77 -12.78 18.51
C LEU A 138 10.81 -13.95 18.68
N HIS A 139 10.42 -14.22 19.92
CA HIS A 139 9.53 -15.33 20.28
C HIS A 139 8.14 -14.80 20.61
N ASP A 140 7.16 -15.08 19.75
CA ASP A 140 5.76 -14.73 19.97
C ASP A 140 5.15 -15.59 21.09
N LEU A 141 4.41 -14.97 22.01
CA LEU A 141 3.78 -15.67 23.13
C LEU A 141 2.27 -15.86 22.95
N THR A 142 1.66 -15.22 21.96
CA THR A 142 0.21 -15.05 21.92
C THR A 142 -0.43 -15.31 20.56
N GLY A 143 0.26 -15.03 19.45
CA GLY A 143 -0.32 -15.10 18.12
C GLY A 143 -1.20 -13.91 17.74
N PHE A 144 -1.12 -12.79 18.47
CA PHE A 144 -1.99 -11.62 18.27
C PHE A 144 -1.20 -10.31 18.15
N ASP A 145 -0.49 -10.18 17.03
CA ASP A 145 0.04 -8.91 16.52
C ASP A 145 1.08 -8.26 17.43
N GLY A 146 1.96 -9.07 18.05
CA GLY A 146 3.15 -8.57 18.75
C GLY A 146 4.04 -7.77 17.80
N ARG A 147 4.65 -6.68 18.29
CA ARG A 147 5.33 -5.69 17.45
C ARG A 147 6.75 -5.46 17.90
N CYS A 148 7.71 -5.61 17.01
CA CYS A 148 9.09 -5.24 17.26
C CYS A 148 9.61 -4.40 16.11
N ASP A 149 9.98 -3.16 16.40
CA ASP A 149 10.67 -2.27 15.45
C ASP A 149 12.18 -2.47 15.56
N ALA A 150 12.75 -2.34 16.76
CA ALA A 150 14.19 -2.43 16.94
C ALA A 150 14.58 -2.92 18.34
N ILE A 151 15.78 -3.50 18.44
CA ILE A 151 16.41 -3.91 19.70
C ILE A 151 17.70 -3.11 19.85
N TYR A 152 17.87 -2.47 21.00
CA TYR A 152 19.03 -1.68 21.33
C TYR A 152 19.73 -2.22 22.57
N PHE A 153 21.01 -2.53 22.43
CA PHE A 153 21.88 -2.97 23.51
C PHE A 153 22.86 -1.86 23.86
N THR A 154 23.01 -1.55 25.15
CA THR A 154 24.03 -0.60 25.60
C THR A 154 24.66 -1.01 26.93
N THR A 155 25.95 -0.75 27.10
CA THR A 155 26.61 -0.83 28.43
C THR A 155 26.42 0.45 29.25
N GLY A 156 25.78 1.47 28.68
CA GLY A 156 25.46 2.74 29.32
C GLY A 156 24.14 2.69 30.09
N ASP A 157 23.74 3.86 30.58
CA ASP A 157 22.58 3.97 31.46
C ASP A 157 21.32 4.56 30.81
N GLN A 158 21.42 5.06 29.58
CA GLN A 158 20.37 5.83 28.94
C GLN A 158 19.67 5.02 27.83
N PRO A 159 18.34 5.14 27.70
CA PRO A 159 17.65 4.64 26.52
C PRO A 159 18.09 5.44 25.28
N PRO A 160 17.93 4.86 24.08
CA PRO A 160 18.15 5.57 22.83
C PRO A 160 17.10 6.68 22.61
N PRO A 161 17.34 7.63 21.69
CA PRO A 161 16.36 8.66 21.35
C PRO A 161 15.05 8.05 20.83
N ASP A 162 13.92 8.62 21.25
CA ASP A 162 12.61 8.26 20.75
C ASP A 162 12.16 9.28 19.70
N VAL A 163 12.43 8.97 18.45
CA VAL A 163 12.24 9.85 17.29
C VAL A 163 11.34 9.15 16.27
N ALA A 164 10.32 9.85 15.79
CA ALA A 164 9.36 9.35 14.80
C ALA A 164 9.76 9.68 13.35
N GLU A 165 10.80 10.50 13.16
CA GLU A 165 11.31 10.85 11.82
C GLU A 165 11.95 9.63 11.15
N PRO A 166 11.56 9.29 9.90
CA PRO A 166 12.19 8.21 9.17
C PRO A 166 13.70 8.41 9.01
N LEU A 167 14.47 7.36 9.37
CA LEU A 167 15.94 7.35 9.33
C LEU A 167 16.60 8.56 10.02
N ALA A 168 16.14 8.90 11.22
CA ALA A 168 16.76 9.93 12.03
C ALA A 168 18.29 9.74 12.15
N ASP A 169 19.01 10.86 12.25
CA ASP A 169 20.48 10.94 12.21
C ASP A 169 21.20 9.93 13.14
N TRP A 170 20.63 9.66 14.32
CA TRP A 170 21.16 8.68 15.26
C TRP A 170 21.07 7.24 14.73
N ARG A 171 19.97 6.85 14.06
CA ARG A 171 19.83 5.50 13.46
C ARG A 171 20.89 5.29 12.39
N LEU A 172 21.11 6.28 11.52
CA LEU A 172 22.15 6.20 10.48
C LEU A 172 23.53 5.96 11.08
N VAL A 173 23.86 6.66 12.18
CA VAL A 173 25.14 6.48 12.88
C VAL A 173 25.25 5.09 13.50
N GLN A 174 24.20 4.61 14.18
CA GLN A 174 24.21 3.29 14.84
C GLN A 174 24.29 2.13 13.83
N LEU A 175 23.67 2.28 12.67
CA LEU A 175 23.70 1.28 11.60
C LEU A 175 24.95 1.38 10.71
N GLY A 176 25.83 2.36 10.95
CA GLY A 176 27.00 2.59 10.12
C GLY A 176 26.66 2.97 8.67
N LEU A 177 25.49 3.57 8.45
CA LEU A 177 25.00 3.96 7.13
C LEU A 177 25.54 5.33 6.73
N GLU A 178 25.85 5.50 5.44
CA GLU A 178 26.23 6.79 4.91
C GLU A 178 25.03 7.75 4.94
N LYS A 179 25.27 8.99 5.40
CA LYS A 179 24.26 10.05 5.37
C LYS A 179 23.89 10.50 3.96
N THR A 180 24.78 10.28 2.99
CA THR A 180 24.54 10.67 1.60
C THR A 180 23.85 9.52 0.87
N PRO A 181 22.62 9.69 0.37
CA PRO A 181 21.93 8.62 -0.36
C PRO A 181 22.65 8.23 -1.65
N VAL A 182 22.49 6.97 -2.06
CA VAL A 182 22.97 6.50 -3.36
C VAL A 182 22.18 7.20 -4.47
N ARG A 183 22.87 8.00 -5.28
CA ARG A 183 22.25 8.73 -6.39
C ARG A 183 21.81 7.78 -7.52
N ARG A 184 20.54 7.89 -7.91
CA ARG A 184 19.89 7.19 -9.03
C ARG A 184 19.34 8.24 -10.00
N ALA A 185 19.95 8.41 -11.16
CA ALA A 185 19.61 9.47 -12.11
C ALA A 185 19.51 8.94 -13.54
N GLY A 186 19.07 9.80 -14.46
CA GLY A 186 18.92 9.45 -15.89
C GLY A 186 17.54 8.90 -16.25
N TYR A 187 16.55 9.11 -15.40
CA TYR A 187 15.16 8.75 -15.65
C TYR A 187 14.40 9.91 -16.30
N ASP A 188 13.58 9.56 -17.30
CA ASP A 188 12.59 10.48 -17.85
C ASP A 188 11.40 10.58 -16.89
N LEU A 189 11.03 9.46 -16.25
CA LEU A 189 9.92 9.36 -15.32
C LEU A 189 10.29 8.54 -14.07
N VAL A 190 10.07 9.10 -12.89
CA VAL A 190 10.13 8.37 -11.61
C VAL A 190 8.71 8.13 -11.12
N VAL A 191 8.29 6.87 -11.04
CA VAL A 191 6.96 6.45 -10.57
C VAL A 191 7.07 5.93 -9.15
N ILE A 192 6.29 6.50 -8.22
CA ILE A 192 6.28 6.11 -6.80
C ILE A 192 4.94 5.47 -6.46
N GLY A 193 4.95 4.17 -6.19
CA GLY A 193 3.79 3.34 -5.88
C GLY A 193 3.51 2.29 -6.97
N GLY A 194 3.87 1.04 -6.71
CA GLY A 194 3.69 -0.12 -7.58
C GLY A 194 2.29 -0.73 -7.58
N GLY A 195 1.25 0.08 -7.36
CA GLY A 195 -0.15 -0.34 -7.55
C GLY A 195 -0.52 -0.44 -9.04
N TYR A 196 -1.78 -0.77 -9.34
CA TYR A 196 -2.27 -0.83 -10.73
C TYR A 196 -1.99 0.47 -11.51
N ALA A 197 -2.15 1.63 -10.86
CA ALA A 197 -1.84 2.93 -11.47
C ALA A 197 -0.37 3.08 -11.83
N GLY A 198 0.54 2.91 -10.86
CA GLY A 198 1.98 3.07 -11.14
C GLY A 198 2.53 2.00 -12.08
N MET A 199 2.03 0.76 -12.02
CA MET A 199 2.36 -0.25 -13.03
C MET A 199 1.92 0.17 -14.43
N GLY A 200 0.68 0.67 -14.58
CA GLY A 200 0.17 1.19 -15.84
C GLY A 200 1.02 2.35 -16.37
N ALA A 201 1.42 3.28 -15.51
CA ALA A 201 2.30 4.40 -15.85
C ALA A 201 3.68 3.94 -16.29
N ALA A 202 4.31 3.05 -15.52
CA ALA A 202 5.66 2.58 -15.78
C ALA A 202 5.74 1.79 -17.10
N ILE A 203 4.86 0.82 -17.32
CA ILE A 203 4.84 0.01 -18.55
C ILE A 203 4.57 0.89 -19.76
N SER A 204 3.56 1.77 -19.66
CA SER A 204 3.17 2.65 -20.77
C SER A 204 4.30 3.62 -21.16
N ALA A 205 4.95 4.26 -20.17
CA ALA A 205 6.09 5.14 -20.41
C ALA A 205 7.29 4.40 -21.01
N ALA A 206 7.64 3.25 -20.43
CA ALA A 206 8.77 2.42 -20.86
C ALA A 206 8.62 1.95 -22.30
N ARG A 207 7.42 1.45 -22.66
CA ARG A 207 7.09 1.06 -24.04
C ARG A 207 7.13 2.25 -24.99
N MET A 208 6.77 3.45 -24.53
CA MET A 208 6.92 4.68 -25.31
C MET A 208 8.33 5.29 -25.27
N GLY A 209 9.34 4.53 -24.83
CA GLY A 209 10.75 4.87 -24.96
C GLY A 209 11.31 5.75 -23.85
N CYS A 210 10.57 5.96 -22.75
CA CYS A 210 11.08 6.62 -21.54
C CYS A 210 11.95 5.67 -20.72
N LYS A 211 13.01 6.17 -20.08
CA LYS A 211 13.68 5.50 -18.95
C LYS A 211 12.89 5.74 -17.66
N VAL A 212 12.55 4.67 -16.96
CA VAL A 212 11.63 4.70 -15.82
C VAL A 212 12.28 4.09 -14.58
N ALA A 213 12.15 4.78 -13.44
CA ALA A 213 12.30 4.16 -12.13
C ALA A 213 10.91 3.85 -11.57
N LEU A 214 10.64 2.59 -11.21
CA LEU A 214 9.41 2.21 -10.50
C LEU A 214 9.75 1.84 -9.06
N ILE A 215 9.27 2.64 -8.11
CA ILE A 215 9.56 2.52 -6.69
C ILE A 215 8.33 1.97 -5.96
N GLN A 216 8.49 0.87 -5.23
CA GLN A 216 7.43 0.23 -4.45
C GLN A 216 7.91 -0.07 -3.03
N ASP A 217 7.16 0.36 -2.03
CA ASP A 217 7.50 0.29 -0.61
C ASP A 217 7.49 -1.13 -0.01
N ARG A 218 6.89 -2.09 -0.73
CA ARG A 218 6.69 -3.48 -0.31
C ARG A 218 7.37 -4.48 -1.26
N PRO A 219 7.48 -5.77 -0.86
CA PRO A 219 8.12 -6.79 -1.69
C PRO A 219 7.29 -7.23 -2.89
N VAL A 220 6.02 -6.84 -3.00
CA VAL A 220 5.13 -7.21 -4.11
C VAL A 220 4.45 -5.99 -4.74
N LEU A 221 4.06 -6.14 -6.01
CA LEU A 221 3.32 -5.16 -6.79
C LEU A 221 1.80 -5.40 -6.69
N GLY A 222 1.01 -4.43 -7.16
CA GLY A 222 -0.46 -4.51 -7.26
C GLY A 222 -1.22 -3.69 -6.22
N GLY A 223 -0.53 -3.12 -5.22
CA GLY A 223 -1.16 -2.27 -4.20
C GLY A 223 -2.23 -3.05 -3.41
N ASN A 224 -3.46 -2.54 -3.36
CA ASN A 224 -4.58 -3.23 -2.69
C ASN A 224 -4.99 -4.55 -3.38
N GLY A 225 -4.57 -4.82 -4.62
CA GLY A 225 -4.80 -6.10 -5.31
C GLY A 225 -3.55 -6.94 -5.44
N SER A 226 -2.67 -6.82 -4.45
CA SER A 226 -1.64 -7.81 -4.15
C SER A 226 -2.23 -8.94 -3.30
N SER A 227 -1.46 -10.02 -3.12
CA SER A 227 -1.81 -11.11 -2.19
C SER A 227 -1.89 -10.67 -0.72
N GLU A 228 -1.33 -9.50 -0.37
CA GLU A 228 -1.28 -8.97 1.00
C GLU A 228 -2.62 -8.38 1.46
N VAL A 229 -3.35 -7.70 0.55
CA VAL A 229 -4.62 -7.00 0.85
C VAL A 229 -5.83 -7.70 0.21
N ARG A 230 -5.63 -8.32 -0.96
CA ARG A 230 -6.60 -9.18 -1.66
C ARG A 230 -7.90 -8.49 -2.13
N VAL A 231 -7.84 -7.22 -2.53
CA VAL A 231 -8.92 -6.55 -3.25
C VAL A 231 -8.83 -6.91 -4.74
N TRP A 232 -9.84 -7.59 -5.26
CA TRP A 232 -9.89 -7.98 -6.68
C TRP A 232 -9.90 -6.77 -7.66
N ALA A 233 -9.35 -6.94 -8.85
CA ALA A 233 -9.36 -5.88 -9.84
C ALA A 233 -10.69 -5.81 -10.59
N GLN A 234 -11.51 -4.83 -10.20
CA GLN A 234 -12.76 -4.50 -10.87
C GLN A 234 -12.61 -3.29 -11.82
N GLY A 235 -13.69 -2.97 -12.54
CA GLY A 235 -13.74 -1.92 -13.56
C GLY A 235 -13.63 -2.51 -14.97
N ASN A 236 -14.48 -2.08 -15.90
CA ASN A 236 -14.38 -2.53 -17.29
C ASN A 236 -13.27 -1.74 -17.98
N ILE A 237 -12.46 -2.44 -18.74
CA ILE A 237 -11.40 -1.87 -19.59
C ILE A 237 -11.85 -1.85 -21.05
N ARG A 238 -11.14 -1.12 -21.91
CA ARG A 238 -11.34 -1.14 -23.36
C ARG A 238 -12.78 -0.74 -23.73
N ARG A 239 -13.25 0.36 -23.15
CA ARG A 239 -14.61 0.90 -23.29
C ARG A 239 -14.62 2.33 -23.85
N GLY A 240 -15.81 2.82 -24.16
CA GLY A 240 -16.10 4.20 -24.49
C GLY A 240 -15.32 4.73 -25.69
N ARG A 241 -14.89 6.00 -25.58
CA ARG A 241 -14.16 6.73 -26.63
C ARG A 241 -12.80 6.12 -26.97
N PHE A 242 -12.16 5.45 -26.00
CA PHE A 242 -10.80 4.91 -26.14
C PHE A 242 -10.79 3.40 -25.85
N PRO A 243 -11.29 2.57 -26.78
CA PRO A 243 -11.46 1.13 -26.57
C PRO A 243 -10.15 0.33 -26.57
N ARG A 244 -8.99 0.99 -26.61
CA ARG A 244 -7.68 0.37 -26.36
C ARG A 244 -7.15 0.58 -24.95
N ILE A 245 -7.66 1.58 -24.25
CA ILE A 245 -7.18 1.91 -22.92
C ILE A 245 -7.59 0.79 -21.97
N GLY A 246 -6.59 0.27 -21.26
CA GLY A 246 -6.70 -0.90 -20.41
C GLY A 246 -6.16 -2.19 -21.03
N GLU A 247 -5.70 -2.20 -22.29
CA GLU A 247 -4.99 -3.35 -22.87
C GLU A 247 -3.73 -3.70 -22.05
N ILE A 248 -2.98 -2.71 -21.56
CA ILE A 248 -1.81 -2.95 -20.68
C ILE A 248 -2.25 -3.59 -19.36
N ILE A 249 -3.39 -3.16 -18.83
CA ILE A 249 -3.92 -3.62 -17.54
C ILE A 249 -4.42 -5.06 -17.64
N GLU A 250 -4.94 -5.46 -18.80
CA GLU A 250 -5.35 -6.83 -19.10
C GLU A 250 -4.18 -7.83 -18.97
N GLU A 251 -2.94 -7.40 -19.22
CA GLU A 251 -1.76 -8.26 -19.17
C GLU A 251 -1.43 -8.75 -17.75
N PHE A 252 -1.71 -7.94 -16.73
CA PHE A 252 -1.32 -8.21 -15.33
C PHE A 252 -2.48 -8.23 -14.34
N ALA A 253 -3.72 -8.06 -14.80
CA ALA A 253 -4.90 -8.10 -13.95
C ALA A 253 -5.03 -9.46 -13.24
N ASP A 254 -5.45 -9.42 -11.98
CA ASP A 254 -5.70 -10.64 -11.21
C ASP A 254 -6.85 -11.47 -11.80
N SER A 255 -6.83 -12.77 -11.50
CA SER A 255 -7.86 -13.73 -11.88
C SER A 255 -8.84 -14.02 -10.74
N ALA A 256 -8.83 -13.19 -9.69
CA ALA A 256 -9.61 -13.44 -8.48
C ALA A 256 -11.12 -13.37 -8.76
N THR A 257 -11.82 -14.42 -8.35
CA THR A 257 -13.28 -14.54 -8.55
C THR A 257 -14.09 -14.02 -7.36
N LYS A 258 -13.42 -13.67 -6.25
CA LYS A 258 -13.99 -13.08 -5.03
C LYS A 258 -12.95 -12.23 -4.28
N SER A 259 -13.42 -11.43 -3.33
CA SER A 259 -12.58 -10.55 -2.50
C SER A 259 -12.99 -10.69 -1.02
N PRO A 260 -12.13 -11.26 -0.14
CA PRO A 260 -10.80 -11.79 -0.44
C PRO A 260 -10.85 -13.13 -1.20
N GLY A 261 -9.94 -13.29 -2.16
CA GLY A 261 -9.65 -14.55 -2.86
C GLY A 261 -8.48 -15.31 -2.23
N ARG A 262 -8.03 -16.39 -2.88
CA ARG A 262 -6.75 -17.05 -2.55
C ARG A 262 -5.57 -16.17 -2.98
N ALA A 263 -4.44 -16.28 -2.30
CA ALA A 263 -3.27 -15.44 -2.56
C ALA A 263 -2.80 -15.53 -4.02
N GLU A 264 -2.80 -16.73 -4.58
CA GLU A 264 -2.27 -17.04 -5.91
C GLU A 264 -3.11 -16.42 -7.03
N GLU A 265 -4.41 -16.19 -6.77
CA GLU A 265 -5.33 -15.56 -7.73
C GLU A 265 -4.97 -14.09 -7.99
N PHE A 266 -4.21 -13.45 -7.09
CA PHE A 266 -3.76 -12.07 -7.26
C PHE A 266 -2.56 -11.96 -8.19
N GLY A 267 -1.81 -13.04 -8.46
CA GLY A 267 -0.79 -13.06 -9.52
C GLY A 267 0.42 -12.15 -9.29
N ASP A 268 0.92 -12.04 -8.05
CA ASP A 268 2.05 -11.16 -7.72
C ASP A 268 3.30 -11.46 -8.56
N ASP A 269 3.63 -12.74 -8.77
CA ASP A 269 4.74 -13.17 -9.65
C ASP A 269 4.54 -12.72 -11.10
N LEU A 270 3.30 -12.78 -11.61
CA LEU A 270 2.98 -12.34 -12.97
C LEU A 270 3.20 -10.83 -13.13
N LYS A 271 2.75 -10.04 -12.14
CA LYS A 271 2.93 -8.59 -12.12
C LYS A 271 4.41 -8.22 -12.16
N GLU A 272 5.23 -8.86 -11.33
CA GLU A 272 6.67 -8.62 -11.30
C GLU A 272 7.35 -9.06 -12.60
N ALA A 273 7.00 -10.24 -13.12
CA ALA A 273 7.57 -10.75 -14.37
C ALA A 273 7.31 -9.81 -15.56
N ILE A 274 6.11 -9.23 -15.65
CA ILE A 274 5.77 -8.27 -16.72
C ILE A 274 6.62 -6.99 -16.59
N ILE A 275 6.73 -6.42 -15.38
CA ILE A 275 7.55 -5.23 -15.16
C ILE A 275 9.03 -5.50 -15.51
N ARG A 276 9.59 -6.62 -15.04
CA ARG A 276 10.99 -6.98 -15.29
C ARG A 276 11.28 -7.30 -16.76
N ALA A 277 10.26 -7.62 -17.56
CA ALA A 277 10.42 -7.85 -18.99
C ALA A 277 10.61 -6.55 -19.79
N GLU A 278 10.26 -5.39 -19.23
CA GLU A 278 10.41 -4.09 -19.89
C GLU A 278 11.84 -3.55 -19.69
N ALA A 279 12.65 -3.53 -20.76
CA ALA A 279 14.07 -3.14 -20.71
C ALA A 279 14.35 -1.68 -20.31
N ASN A 280 13.30 -0.87 -20.21
CA ASN A 280 13.37 0.55 -19.87
C ASN A 280 12.91 0.86 -18.44
N ILE A 281 12.58 -0.17 -17.63
CA ILE A 281 12.18 -0.01 -16.23
C ILE A 281 13.27 -0.55 -15.30
N ASP A 282 13.75 0.31 -14.40
CA ASP A 282 14.47 -0.11 -13.20
C ASP A 282 13.46 -0.24 -12.06
N LEU A 283 13.24 -1.48 -11.58
CA LEU A 283 12.31 -1.80 -10.51
C LEU A 283 13.01 -1.83 -9.15
N PHE A 284 12.49 -1.02 -8.21
CA PHE A 284 12.95 -0.91 -6.83
C PHE A 284 11.82 -1.34 -5.87
N LEU A 285 11.79 -2.63 -5.54
CA LEU A 285 10.92 -3.18 -4.49
C LEU A 285 11.51 -2.89 -3.11
N ASN A 286 10.66 -2.93 -2.08
CA ASN A 286 11.04 -2.60 -0.70
C ASN A 286 11.66 -1.20 -0.56
N HIS A 287 11.27 -0.21 -1.37
CA HIS A 287 11.81 1.15 -1.27
C HIS A 287 10.71 2.13 -0.85
N HIS A 288 10.78 2.63 0.39
CA HIS A 288 9.80 3.58 0.92
C HIS A 288 10.28 5.02 0.69
N ALA A 289 9.57 5.75 -0.16
CA ALA A 289 9.84 7.17 -0.42
C ALA A 289 9.26 8.04 0.70
N TYR A 290 10.12 8.82 1.37
CA TYR A 290 9.75 9.58 2.57
C TYR A 290 10.15 11.07 2.53
N GLN A 291 10.94 11.48 1.53
CA GLN A 291 11.39 12.85 1.41
C GLN A 291 11.40 13.30 -0.04
N VAL A 292 10.99 14.55 -0.26
CA VAL A 292 11.02 15.23 -1.57
C VAL A 292 11.88 16.48 -1.46
N SER A 293 12.78 16.68 -2.43
CA SER A 293 13.44 17.96 -2.65
C SER A 293 12.76 18.65 -3.82
N ALA A 294 12.14 19.81 -3.57
CA ALA A 294 11.47 20.62 -4.58
C ALA A 294 11.98 22.07 -4.53
N ALA A 295 12.14 22.67 -5.71
CA ALA A 295 12.57 24.05 -5.86
C ALA A 295 11.86 24.69 -7.06
N GLY A 296 11.39 25.93 -6.90
CA GLY A 296 10.74 26.67 -7.98
C GLY A 296 9.48 26.02 -8.55
N GLY A 297 8.72 25.27 -7.73
CA GLY A 297 7.53 24.53 -8.18
C GLY A 297 7.84 23.21 -8.90
N GLN A 298 9.09 22.72 -8.86
CA GLN A 298 9.50 21.47 -9.50
C GLN A 298 10.21 20.55 -8.52
N ILE A 299 9.88 19.27 -8.58
CA ILE A 299 10.58 18.21 -7.87
C ILE A 299 11.95 18.01 -8.53
N GLN A 300 13.00 18.05 -7.73
CA GLN A 300 14.38 17.77 -8.14
C GLN A 300 14.74 16.31 -7.88
N SER A 301 14.33 15.78 -6.73
CA SER A 301 14.58 14.40 -6.36
C SER A 301 13.60 13.88 -5.31
N VAL A 302 13.41 12.55 -5.28
CA VAL A 302 12.73 11.82 -4.22
C VAL A 302 13.73 10.91 -3.52
N THR A 303 13.84 11.00 -2.20
CA THR A 303 14.65 10.07 -1.40
C THR A 303 13.76 8.95 -0.86
N ALA A 304 14.25 7.72 -1.02
CA ALA A 304 13.65 6.53 -0.43
C ALA A 304 14.72 5.72 0.31
N PHE A 305 14.29 4.87 1.23
CA PHE A 305 15.16 3.87 1.82
C PHE A 305 14.64 2.47 1.60
N ASP A 306 15.56 1.51 1.53
CA ASP A 306 15.23 0.10 1.45
C ASP A 306 14.67 -0.38 2.81
N THR A 307 13.43 -0.88 2.84
CA THR A 307 12.67 -1.26 4.04
C THR A 307 13.16 -2.54 4.71
N ARG A 308 14.31 -3.09 4.27
CA ARG A 308 14.99 -4.22 4.90
C ARG A 308 16.39 -3.88 5.38
N THR A 309 17.06 -2.96 4.69
CA THR A 309 18.48 -2.64 4.94
C THR A 309 18.71 -1.21 5.40
N SER A 310 17.68 -0.36 5.36
CA SER A 310 17.75 1.08 5.65
C SER A 310 18.69 1.86 4.72
N GLN A 311 19.21 1.24 3.66
CA GLN A 311 20.07 1.91 2.69
C GLN A 311 19.27 2.96 1.90
N GLN A 312 19.78 4.19 1.89
CA GLN A 312 19.13 5.31 1.22
C GLN A 312 19.48 5.38 -0.27
N SER A 313 18.49 5.70 -1.09
CA SER A 313 18.64 6.05 -2.50
C SER A 313 17.91 7.36 -2.81
N GLN A 314 18.55 8.22 -3.60
CA GLN A 314 17.97 9.47 -4.09
C GLN A 314 17.70 9.35 -5.59
N PHE A 315 16.45 9.49 -5.98
CA PHE A 315 15.97 9.34 -7.34
C PHE A 315 15.76 10.70 -8.00
N GLU A 316 16.48 10.94 -9.09
CA GLU A 316 16.40 12.14 -9.92
C GLU A 316 15.81 11.78 -11.28
N GLY A 317 14.83 12.58 -11.74
CA GLY A 317 14.23 12.44 -13.06
C GLY A 317 13.63 13.75 -13.54
N ALA A 318 13.30 13.80 -14.83
CA ALA A 318 12.64 14.96 -15.42
C ALA A 318 11.20 15.13 -14.90
N LEU A 319 10.49 14.01 -14.75
CA LEU A 319 9.10 13.94 -14.36
C LEU A 319 8.91 12.95 -13.21
N PHE A 320 7.89 13.19 -12.39
CA PHE A 320 7.51 12.31 -11.30
C PHE A 320 6.04 11.93 -11.42
N CYS A 321 5.68 10.73 -11.01
CA CYS A 321 4.29 10.27 -10.92
C CYS A 321 4.01 9.80 -9.49
N ASP A 322 3.17 10.55 -8.77
CA ASP A 322 2.60 10.08 -7.51
C ASP A 322 1.54 9.02 -7.82
N SER A 323 1.77 7.82 -7.31
CA SER A 323 0.85 6.70 -7.35
C SER A 323 0.83 5.97 -6.01
N THR A 324 1.17 6.67 -4.91
CA THR A 324 1.15 6.08 -3.57
C THR A 324 -0.28 5.83 -3.09
N GLY A 325 -1.27 6.42 -3.76
CA GLY A 325 -2.68 6.37 -3.37
C GLY A 325 -3.03 7.22 -2.15
N HIS A 326 -2.02 7.79 -1.47
CA HIS A 326 -2.15 8.77 -0.40
C HIS A 326 -1.74 10.18 -0.82
N GLY A 327 -1.32 10.38 -2.08
CA GLY A 327 -0.80 11.66 -2.56
C GLY A 327 0.43 12.13 -1.77
N THR A 328 1.24 11.19 -1.29
CA THR A 328 2.36 11.46 -0.38
C THR A 328 3.41 12.35 -1.04
N ILE A 329 3.80 12.03 -2.27
CA ILE A 329 4.87 12.74 -2.97
C ILE A 329 4.39 14.12 -3.36
N GLY A 330 3.14 14.25 -3.82
CA GLY A 330 2.53 15.54 -4.08
C GLY A 330 2.44 16.39 -2.82
N PHE A 331 1.97 15.83 -1.70
CA PHE A 331 1.92 16.53 -0.41
C PHE A 331 3.30 17.04 0.02
N LEU A 332 4.32 16.17 -0.01
CA LEU A 332 5.70 16.53 0.36
C LEU A 332 6.33 17.54 -0.62
N ALA A 333 5.92 17.54 -1.90
CA ALA A 333 6.35 18.51 -2.90
C ALA A 333 5.65 19.88 -2.78
N GLY A 334 4.62 19.99 -1.94
CA GLY A 334 3.80 21.21 -1.81
C GLY A 334 2.72 21.34 -2.88
N ALA A 335 2.31 20.24 -3.51
CA ALA A 335 1.14 20.24 -4.39
C ALA A 335 -0.12 20.62 -3.61
N ASP A 336 -1.02 21.36 -4.24
CA ASP A 336 -2.34 21.63 -3.66
C ASP A 336 -3.11 20.32 -3.53
N TRP A 337 -3.79 20.13 -2.40
CA TRP A 337 -4.50 18.91 -2.08
C TRP A 337 -5.78 19.20 -1.30
N ASP A 338 -6.66 18.20 -1.27
CA ASP A 338 -7.90 18.19 -0.50
C ASP A 338 -8.10 16.82 0.17
N MET A 339 -8.74 16.82 1.33
CA MET A 339 -9.16 15.62 2.05
C MET A 339 -10.36 16.04 2.90
N GLU A 340 -11.48 15.32 2.79
CA GLU A 340 -12.63 15.57 3.67
C GLU A 340 -12.18 15.49 5.13
N GLU A 341 -12.80 16.25 6.04
CA GLU A 341 -12.52 16.21 7.49
C GLU A 341 -13.32 15.11 8.22
N GLU A 342 -14.51 14.77 7.71
CA GLU A 342 -15.34 13.65 8.18
C GLU A 342 -16.08 13.00 7.00
N GLY A 343 -16.71 11.84 7.23
CA GLY A 343 -17.57 11.19 6.23
C GLY A 343 -16.83 10.52 5.07
N ARG A 344 -15.52 10.28 5.23
CA ARG A 344 -14.70 9.56 4.24
C ARG A 344 -15.11 8.09 4.13
N MET A 345 -14.77 7.50 2.99
CA MET A 345 -14.66 6.04 2.89
C MET A 345 -13.48 5.55 3.74
N GLY A 346 -13.68 4.46 4.45
CA GLY A 346 -12.72 3.96 5.43
C GLY A 346 -11.60 3.09 4.85
N MET A 347 -10.95 2.38 5.76
CA MET A 347 -9.96 1.35 5.46
C MET A 347 -10.55 -0.02 5.78
N SER A 348 -10.41 -0.97 4.86
CA SER A 348 -10.89 -2.34 5.07
C SER A 348 -9.79 -3.30 5.46
N ASN A 349 -10.07 -4.22 6.39
CA ASN A 349 -9.27 -5.42 6.62
C ASN A 349 -10.16 -6.64 6.42
N MET A 350 -9.95 -7.30 5.29
CA MET A 350 -10.68 -8.52 4.93
C MET A 350 -10.09 -9.72 5.66
N TRP A 351 -10.88 -10.78 5.79
CA TRP A 351 -10.46 -12.00 6.47
C TRP A 351 -11.17 -13.24 5.92
N THR A 352 -10.60 -14.41 6.17
CA THR A 352 -11.18 -15.72 5.81
C THR A 352 -11.11 -16.68 6.98
N TRP A 353 -12.06 -17.59 7.03
CA TRP A 353 -12.11 -18.71 7.97
C TRP A 353 -12.34 -20.00 7.20
N ASP A 354 -12.28 -21.14 7.87
CA ASP A 354 -12.62 -22.44 7.29
C ASP A 354 -13.04 -23.43 8.38
N GLU A 355 -13.45 -24.64 8.00
CA GLU A 355 -13.80 -25.71 8.93
C GLU A 355 -12.82 -26.88 8.82
N LEU A 356 -12.34 -27.35 9.98
CA LEU A 356 -11.57 -28.58 10.06
C LEU A 356 -12.48 -29.82 10.14
N ALA A 357 -11.88 -30.99 9.93
CA ALA A 357 -12.58 -32.26 10.12
C ALA A 357 -12.94 -32.53 11.60
N GLU A 358 -12.13 -32.01 12.52
CA GLU A 358 -12.28 -32.17 13.97
C GLU A 358 -12.42 -30.80 14.65
N PRO A 359 -12.98 -30.72 15.87
CA PRO A 359 -13.10 -29.47 16.60
C PRO A 359 -11.76 -28.73 16.77
N ALA A 360 -11.82 -27.41 16.66
CA ALA A 360 -10.67 -26.52 16.79
C ALA A 360 -10.88 -25.51 17.91
N GLU A 361 -9.83 -25.23 18.69
CA GLU A 361 -9.86 -24.20 19.73
C GLU A 361 -9.45 -22.83 19.16
N PHE A 362 -10.02 -21.78 19.75
CA PHE A 362 -9.61 -20.39 19.53
C PHE A 362 -9.50 -19.69 20.89
N PRO A 363 -8.40 -18.98 21.20
CA PRO A 363 -8.24 -18.32 22.49
C PRO A 363 -9.33 -17.28 22.75
N GLU A 364 -9.70 -17.09 24.01
CA GLU A 364 -10.53 -15.95 24.41
C GLU A 364 -9.81 -14.63 24.13
N THR A 365 -10.57 -13.63 23.67
CA THR A 365 -10.03 -12.31 23.25
C THR A 365 -10.68 -11.16 24.02
N PRO A 366 -10.43 -11.01 25.33
CA PRO A 366 -11.07 -9.97 26.15
C PRO A 366 -10.72 -8.53 25.71
N TRP A 367 -9.60 -8.36 24.98
CA TRP A 367 -9.13 -7.09 24.42
C TRP A 367 -9.79 -6.71 23.08
N ALA A 368 -10.40 -7.68 22.39
CA ALA A 368 -11.08 -7.47 21.12
C ALA A 368 -12.38 -6.65 21.33
N LEU A 369 -13.09 -6.33 20.25
CA LEU A 369 -14.42 -5.76 20.41
C LEU A 369 -15.33 -6.80 21.07
N ASP A 370 -16.04 -6.39 22.11
CA ASP A 370 -17.03 -7.24 22.76
C ASP A 370 -18.20 -7.44 21.79
N LEU A 371 -18.27 -8.58 21.10
CA LEU A 371 -19.26 -8.85 20.06
C LEU A 371 -20.07 -10.13 20.37
N THR A 372 -21.33 -10.13 19.93
CA THR A 372 -22.18 -11.32 19.74
C THR A 372 -22.46 -11.51 18.26
N MET A 373 -23.09 -12.64 17.87
CA MET A 373 -23.39 -12.93 16.47
C MET A 373 -24.35 -11.93 15.80
N GLU A 374 -25.05 -11.10 16.58
CA GLU A 374 -25.95 -10.04 16.09
C GLU A 374 -25.21 -8.73 15.74
N ASP A 375 -24.01 -8.53 16.27
CA ASP A 375 -23.25 -7.28 16.14
C ASP A 375 -22.53 -7.13 14.78
N PHE A 376 -22.56 -8.17 13.93
CA PHE A 376 -21.92 -8.16 12.61
C PHE A 376 -22.71 -9.01 11.59
N PRO A 377 -22.55 -8.75 10.27
CA PRO A 377 -23.11 -9.63 9.26
C PRO A 377 -22.38 -10.98 9.26
N TYR A 378 -23.13 -12.08 9.35
CA TYR A 378 -22.56 -13.42 9.32
C TYR A 378 -21.60 -13.61 8.13
N PRO A 379 -20.34 -14.04 8.35
CA PRO A 379 -19.29 -14.14 7.31
C PRO A 379 -19.53 -15.35 6.40
N ARG A 380 -20.57 -15.26 5.56
CA ARG A 380 -20.96 -16.27 4.57
C ARG A 380 -19.83 -16.55 3.59
N ASP A 381 -19.83 -17.75 3.02
CA ASP A 381 -18.84 -18.23 2.05
C ASP A 381 -17.39 -18.15 2.58
N HIS A 382 -17.26 -18.30 3.89
CA HIS A 382 -15.98 -18.44 4.61
C HIS A 382 -15.12 -17.16 4.58
N HIS A 383 -15.73 -15.96 4.47
CA HIS A 383 -14.99 -14.70 4.47
C HIS A 383 -15.72 -13.48 5.08
N GLY A 384 -14.92 -12.54 5.58
CA GLY A 384 -15.30 -11.15 5.79
C GLY A 384 -14.77 -10.29 4.65
N GLN A 385 -15.69 -9.69 3.88
CA GLN A 385 -15.37 -9.00 2.62
C GLN A 385 -15.08 -7.51 2.83
N TRP A 386 -15.02 -6.77 1.71
CA TRP A 386 -14.71 -5.35 1.61
C TRP A 386 -15.45 -4.41 2.57
N PHE A 387 -16.60 -4.81 3.13
CA PHE A 387 -17.39 -4.00 4.06
C PHE A 387 -16.92 -4.09 5.51
N TRP A 388 -15.93 -4.93 5.83
CA TRP A 388 -15.21 -4.91 7.11
C TRP A 388 -14.26 -3.72 7.10
N GLU A 389 -14.79 -2.57 7.48
CA GLU A 389 -14.25 -1.26 7.19
C GLU A 389 -14.55 -0.27 8.31
N SER A 390 -13.54 0.46 8.76
CA SER A 390 -13.65 1.49 9.79
C SER A 390 -12.83 2.74 9.47
N GLY A 391 -12.82 3.69 10.40
CA GLY A 391 -11.99 4.89 10.31
C GLY A 391 -12.66 6.07 9.62
N PHE A 392 -13.91 5.95 9.15
CA PHE A 392 -14.69 6.98 8.43
C PHE A 392 -14.39 8.43 8.87
N ASN A 393 -14.51 8.72 10.17
CA ASN A 393 -14.29 10.05 10.76
C ASN A 393 -12.94 10.21 11.47
N LYS A 394 -12.00 9.29 11.26
CA LYS A 394 -10.60 9.32 11.76
C LYS A 394 -9.67 9.79 10.67
N ASP A 395 -8.54 10.41 11.01
CA ASP A 395 -7.61 10.88 9.98
C ASP A 395 -7.10 9.68 9.17
N ALA A 396 -7.31 9.70 7.86
CA ALA A 396 -7.02 8.55 7.01
C ALA A 396 -5.51 8.26 6.86
N VAL A 397 -4.66 9.20 7.26
CA VAL A 397 -3.20 9.09 7.21
C VAL A 397 -2.66 8.98 8.63
N ASP A 398 -2.94 9.96 9.50
CA ASP A 398 -2.29 10.03 10.81
C ASP A 398 -2.84 9.00 11.81
N ASP A 399 -4.12 8.61 11.68
CA ASP A 399 -4.72 7.54 12.49
C ASP A 399 -4.67 6.16 11.83
N ALA A 400 -4.01 6.00 10.67
CA ALA A 400 -4.08 4.81 9.83
C ALA A 400 -3.76 3.50 10.58
N GLU A 401 -2.71 3.48 11.41
CA GLU A 401 -2.37 2.31 12.23
C GLU A 401 -3.49 1.97 13.23
N GLY A 402 -4.10 3.00 13.83
CA GLY A 402 -5.22 2.85 14.76
C GLY A 402 -6.49 2.34 14.10
N ILE A 403 -6.75 2.76 12.86
CA ILE A 403 -7.88 2.29 12.06
C ILE A 403 -7.68 0.80 11.73
N ARG A 404 -6.49 0.42 11.25
CA ARG A 404 -6.13 -0.99 11.00
C ARG A 404 -6.31 -1.83 12.26
N ASP A 405 -5.76 -1.37 13.38
CA ASP A 405 -5.80 -2.07 14.66
C ASP A 405 -7.24 -2.20 15.21
N HIS A 406 -8.09 -1.20 15.00
CA HIS A 406 -9.52 -1.29 15.33
C HIS A 406 -10.23 -2.37 14.49
N ASN A 407 -9.90 -2.46 13.21
CA ASN A 407 -10.43 -3.53 12.36
C ASN A 407 -9.97 -4.91 12.84
N LEU A 408 -8.69 -5.07 13.23
CA LEU A 408 -8.21 -6.34 13.81
C LEU A 408 -9.00 -6.72 15.07
N ARG A 409 -9.23 -5.76 15.98
CA ARG A 409 -10.08 -5.99 17.18
C ARG A 409 -11.51 -6.38 16.81
N ALA A 410 -12.08 -5.83 15.74
CA ALA A 410 -13.40 -6.21 15.26
C ALA A 410 -13.42 -7.65 14.71
N VAL A 411 -12.44 -8.01 13.88
CA VAL A 411 -12.34 -9.36 13.30
C VAL A 411 -12.13 -10.42 14.38
N TYR A 412 -11.20 -10.19 15.31
CA TYR A 412 -10.97 -11.12 16.42
C TYR A 412 -12.17 -11.22 17.35
N GLY A 413 -12.86 -10.10 17.60
CA GLY A 413 -14.09 -10.09 18.40
C GLY A 413 -15.21 -10.90 17.75
N ALA A 414 -15.37 -10.78 16.43
CA ALA A 414 -16.36 -11.53 15.66
C ALA A 414 -16.04 -13.03 15.64
N PHE A 415 -14.77 -13.39 15.45
CA PHE A 415 -14.36 -14.79 15.50
C PHE A 415 -14.46 -15.37 16.91
N ASN A 416 -14.25 -14.56 17.96
CA ASN A 416 -14.52 -14.96 19.34
C ASN A 416 -16.02 -15.19 19.60
N ALA A 417 -16.89 -14.34 19.03
CA ALA A 417 -18.33 -14.57 19.09
C ALA A 417 -18.74 -15.91 18.46
N MET A 418 -18.15 -16.22 17.29
CA MET A 418 -18.33 -17.49 16.61
C MET A 418 -17.81 -18.67 17.44
N LYS A 419 -16.59 -18.60 17.99
CA LYS A 419 -15.92 -19.77 18.60
C LYS A 419 -16.23 -20.01 20.07
N ASN A 420 -16.44 -18.94 20.83
CA ASN A 420 -16.37 -18.96 22.28
C ASN A 420 -17.62 -18.40 22.96
N ARG A 421 -18.61 -17.91 22.20
CA ARG A 421 -19.81 -17.26 22.75
C ARG A 421 -21.09 -17.84 22.16
N ASP A 422 -22.04 -16.98 21.80
CA ASP A 422 -23.37 -17.34 21.31
C ASP A 422 -23.38 -18.04 19.95
N GLY A 423 -22.25 -18.04 19.22
CA GLY A 423 -22.06 -18.86 18.02
C GLY A 423 -21.37 -20.21 18.24
N ALA A 424 -20.88 -20.52 19.45
CA ALA A 424 -19.93 -21.62 19.68
C ALA A 424 -20.47 -23.00 19.28
N ASP A 425 -21.75 -23.26 19.55
CA ASP A 425 -22.39 -24.54 19.24
C ASP A 425 -22.37 -24.86 17.73
N ASP A 426 -22.46 -23.83 16.89
CA ASP A 426 -22.50 -23.93 15.42
C ASP A 426 -21.11 -23.88 14.76
N HIS A 427 -20.04 -23.55 15.50
CA HIS A 427 -18.70 -23.28 14.92
C HIS A 427 -17.58 -24.07 15.62
N GLN A 428 -17.87 -25.26 16.13
CA GLN A 428 -16.90 -26.10 16.84
C GLN A 428 -15.63 -26.38 16.02
N ASN A 429 -15.78 -26.54 14.70
CA ASN A 429 -14.69 -26.88 13.78
C ASN A 429 -14.07 -25.66 13.08
N ALA A 430 -14.59 -24.45 13.31
CA ALA A 430 -14.15 -23.27 12.61
C ALA A 430 -12.72 -22.86 13.02
N ILE A 431 -11.93 -22.43 12.03
CA ILE A 431 -10.58 -21.86 12.19
C ILE A 431 -10.45 -20.58 11.38
N LEU A 432 -9.70 -19.62 11.91
CA LEU A 432 -9.34 -18.42 11.17
C LEU A 432 -8.13 -18.75 10.28
N THR A 433 -8.22 -18.46 8.98
CA THR A 433 -7.21 -18.88 8.00
C THR A 433 -6.38 -17.73 7.46
N TRP A 434 -6.92 -16.51 7.45
CA TRP A 434 -6.20 -15.30 7.04
C TRP A 434 -6.93 -14.04 7.50
N ILE A 435 -6.18 -13.01 7.85
CA ILE A 435 -6.65 -11.62 7.95
C ILE A 435 -5.64 -10.77 7.17
N ALA A 436 -6.11 -9.74 6.48
CA ALA A 436 -5.23 -8.72 5.92
C ALA A 436 -4.49 -8.01 7.07
N TYR A 437 -3.19 -8.27 7.25
CA TYR A 437 -2.40 -7.65 8.31
C TYR A 437 -2.12 -6.16 8.03
N ILE A 438 -2.08 -5.79 6.74
CA ILE A 438 -2.15 -4.40 6.27
C ILE A 438 -3.56 -4.07 5.80
N GLY A 439 -3.98 -2.83 6.03
CA GLY A 439 -5.30 -2.35 5.61
C GLY A 439 -5.35 -1.99 4.13
N GLY A 440 -6.55 -1.97 3.56
CA GLY A 440 -6.84 -1.44 2.23
C GLY A 440 -7.58 -0.10 2.32
N PRO A 441 -6.88 1.06 2.32
CA PRO A 441 -7.52 2.38 2.33
C PRO A 441 -8.35 2.60 1.06
N ARG A 442 -9.50 3.26 1.17
CA ARG A 442 -10.29 3.74 0.01
C ARG A 442 -10.07 5.19 -0.30
N GLU A 443 -9.97 6.02 0.73
CA GLU A 443 -9.90 7.46 0.61
C GLU A 443 -8.86 8.05 1.57
N SER A 444 -8.18 9.09 1.11
CA SER A 444 -7.24 9.92 1.87
C SER A 444 -7.08 11.24 1.10
N ARG A 445 -5.88 11.81 1.05
CA ARG A 445 -5.60 13.02 0.25
C ARG A 445 -5.83 12.77 -1.24
N ARG A 446 -6.39 13.78 -1.89
CA ARG A 446 -6.53 13.92 -3.35
C ARG A 446 -5.79 15.18 -3.76
N LEU A 447 -4.91 15.09 -4.74
CA LEU A 447 -4.16 16.23 -5.24
C LEU A 447 -5.01 17.02 -6.25
N LEU A 448 -4.72 18.31 -6.41
CA LEU A 448 -5.50 19.20 -7.27
C LEU A 448 -4.80 19.45 -8.61
N GLY A 449 -5.52 19.17 -9.69
CA GLY A 449 -5.15 19.48 -11.07
C GLY A 449 -5.91 20.69 -11.59
N ASP A 450 -5.76 21.00 -12.87
CA ASP A 450 -6.48 22.11 -13.50
C ASP A 450 -7.99 21.86 -13.60
N VAL A 451 -8.40 20.59 -13.53
CA VAL A 451 -9.79 20.17 -13.42
C VAL A 451 -9.94 19.29 -12.19
N VAL A 452 -10.85 19.68 -11.30
CA VAL A 452 -11.38 18.81 -10.24
C VAL A 452 -12.67 18.19 -10.78
N LEU A 453 -12.66 16.89 -11.08
CA LEU A 453 -13.86 16.21 -11.56
C LEU A 453 -14.87 16.05 -10.42
N THR A 454 -16.12 16.47 -10.66
CA THR A 454 -17.20 16.42 -9.67
C THR A 454 -18.25 15.35 -9.98
N GLN A 455 -19.08 14.99 -9.01
CA GLN A 455 -20.27 14.16 -9.27
C GLN A 455 -21.20 14.79 -10.32
N ALA A 456 -21.37 16.11 -10.32
CA ALA A 456 -22.22 16.79 -11.28
C ALA A 456 -21.72 16.63 -12.72
N ASP A 457 -20.39 16.69 -12.93
CA ASP A 457 -19.78 16.42 -14.24
C ASP A 457 -20.06 14.98 -14.70
N ILE A 458 -19.99 14.01 -13.78
CA ILE A 458 -20.23 12.58 -14.06
C ILE A 458 -21.70 12.33 -14.42
N VAL A 459 -22.62 12.79 -13.57
CA VAL A 459 -24.08 12.57 -13.74
C VAL A 459 -24.59 13.26 -15.00
N SER A 460 -24.12 14.48 -15.28
CA SER A 460 -24.47 15.19 -16.52
C SER A 460 -23.75 14.67 -17.76
N LYS A 461 -22.81 13.73 -17.60
CA LYS A 461 -21.94 13.20 -18.66
C LYS A 461 -21.24 14.32 -19.42
N ARG A 462 -20.69 15.28 -18.68
CA ARG A 462 -20.02 16.45 -19.27
C ARG A 462 -18.94 15.99 -20.25
N ASN A 463 -19.00 16.53 -21.46
CA ASN A 463 -18.01 16.23 -22.48
C ASN A 463 -16.75 17.07 -22.26
N PHE A 464 -15.65 16.40 -21.93
CA PHE A 464 -14.31 16.98 -21.91
C PHE A 464 -13.58 16.60 -23.21
N ASN A 465 -13.01 17.56 -23.91
CA ASN A 465 -12.22 17.30 -25.12
C ASN A 465 -11.04 16.37 -24.83
N ASP A 466 -10.47 16.48 -23.64
CA ASP A 466 -9.41 15.67 -23.06
C ASP A 466 -9.90 14.51 -22.18
N GLY A 467 -11.17 14.13 -22.25
CA GLY A 467 -11.70 12.94 -21.58
C GLY A 467 -11.13 11.66 -22.19
N VAL A 468 -10.24 10.96 -21.48
CA VAL A 468 -9.38 9.89 -22.03
C VAL A 468 -9.44 8.53 -21.32
N VAL A 469 -9.91 8.45 -20.07
CA VAL A 469 -10.06 7.17 -19.35
C VAL A 469 -11.53 6.80 -19.18
N PRO A 470 -12.02 5.68 -19.75
CA PRO A 470 -13.42 5.28 -19.62
C PRO A 470 -13.68 4.65 -18.24
N SER A 471 -14.08 5.45 -17.26
CA SER A 471 -14.52 4.93 -15.96
C SER A 471 -15.92 4.33 -16.09
N THR A 472 -16.08 3.07 -15.69
CA THR A 472 -17.35 2.33 -15.86
C THR A 472 -17.96 1.89 -14.53
N TRP A 473 -17.39 2.26 -13.40
CA TRP A 473 -17.97 1.91 -12.10
C TRP A 473 -19.06 2.91 -11.73
N SER A 474 -20.11 2.46 -11.05
CA SER A 474 -21.06 3.38 -10.43
C SER A 474 -20.35 4.23 -9.38
N ILE A 475 -20.91 5.39 -9.03
CA ILE A 475 -20.39 6.12 -7.87
C ILE A 475 -20.73 5.30 -6.64
N ASP A 476 -19.69 4.73 -6.02
CA ASP A 476 -19.77 3.76 -4.92
C ASP A 476 -19.11 4.37 -3.67
N LEU A 477 -19.96 4.91 -2.78
CA LEU A 477 -19.56 5.55 -1.54
C LEU A 477 -19.91 4.66 -0.35
N HIS A 478 -18.99 4.54 0.58
CA HIS A 478 -19.10 3.64 1.72
C HIS A 478 -19.42 4.43 2.98
N TYR A 479 -20.49 4.02 3.67
CA TYR A 479 -20.92 4.64 4.92
C TYR A 479 -21.09 3.60 6.03
N PRO A 480 -21.00 3.98 7.31
CA PRO A 480 -21.34 3.09 8.40
C PRO A 480 -22.72 2.46 8.24
N LYS A 481 -22.78 1.13 8.27
CA LYS A 481 -24.07 0.42 8.24
C LYS A 481 -24.74 0.57 9.59
N LYS A 482 -25.77 1.44 9.66
CA LYS A 482 -26.48 1.81 10.90
C LYS A 482 -26.80 0.63 11.82
N GLN A 483 -27.26 -0.48 11.26
CA GLN A 483 -27.58 -1.72 11.99
C GLN A 483 -26.45 -2.21 12.90
N TYR A 484 -25.19 -2.09 12.47
CA TYR A 484 -24.02 -2.59 13.21
C TYR A 484 -23.20 -1.47 13.87
N ALA A 485 -23.66 -0.23 13.76
CA ALA A 485 -22.99 0.93 14.33
C ALA A 485 -23.47 1.23 15.76
N GLU A 486 -24.60 0.66 16.22
CA GLU A 486 -25.23 1.02 17.48
C GLU A 486 -24.32 0.82 18.71
N LYS A 487 -23.56 -0.29 18.74
CA LYS A 487 -22.67 -0.63 19.84
C LYS A 487 -21.35 0.16 19.82
N PHE A 488 -20.91 0.58 18.64
CA PHE A 488 -19.65 1.31 18.43
C PHE A 488 -19.85 2.55 17.53
N PRO A 489 -20.66 3.53 17.94
CA PRO A 489 -21.06 4.65 17.08
C PRO A 489 -19.89 5.58 16.72
N ASP A 490 -18.87 5.68 17.57
CA ASP A 490 -17.70 6.55 17.37
C ASP A 490 -16.66 5.99 16.40
N ASN A 491 -16.69 4.67 16.16
CA ASN A 491 -15.84 3.99 15.21
C ASN A 491 -16.50 2.68 14.72
N PRO A 492 -17.52 2.78 13.87
CA PRO A 492 -18.18 1.60 13.30
C PRO A 492 -17.18 0.82 12.43
N PHE A 493 -17.38 -0.49 12.31
CA PHE A 493 -16.47 -1.40 11.61
C PHE A 493 -17.13 -2.20 10.48
N ILE A 494 -18.42 -1.93 10.19
CA ILE A 494 -19.15 -2.49 9.06
C ILE A 494 -19.70 -1.34 8.21
N SER A 495 -19.35 -1.34 6.93
CA SER A 495 -19.89 -0.38 5.96
C SER A 495 -21.03 -0.95 5.12
N VAL A 496 -21.71 -0.05 4.42
CA VAL A 496 -22.61 -0.32 3.31
C VAL A 496 -22.23 0.59 2.14
N ALA A 497 -22.30 0.05 0.93
CA ALA A 497 -22.09 0.83 -0.30
C ALA A 497 -23.41 1.47 -0.75
N GLU A 498 -23.40 2.79 -0.91
CA GLU A 498 -24.46 3.56 -1.56
C GLU A 498 -24.06 3.87 -3.00
N PHE A 499 -24.93 3.49 -3.93
CA PHE A 499 -24.66 3.58 -5.37
C PHE A 499 -25.48 4.68 -6.03
N ASP A 500 -24.79 5.59 -6.72
CA ASP A 500 -25.39 6.38 -7.80
C ASP A 500 -25.10 5.69 -9.14
N THR A 501 -26.17 5.18 -9.76
CA THR A 501 -26.16 4.35 -10.97
C THR A 501 -26.23 5.16 -12.27
N SER A 502 -25.98 6.48 -12.21
CA SER A 502 -25.98 7.36 -13.39
C SER A 502 -24.89 7.03 -14.41
N VAL A 503 -23.84 6.30 -14.00
CA VAL A 503 -22.78 5.80 -14.89
C VAL A 503 -23.29 4.59 -15.67
N ASP A 504 -23.19 4.68 -17.00
CA ASP A 504 -23.36 3.53 -17.89
C ASP A 504 -22.16 2.58 -17.68
N ARG A 505 -22.39 1.40 -17.09
CA ARG A 505 -21.31 0.45 -16.80
C ARG A 505 -20.76 -0.25 -18.05
N GLU A 506 -21.48 -0.24 -19.17
CA GLU A 506 -21.05 -0.88 -20.42
C GLU A 506 -20.22 0.07 -21.28
N TYR A 507 -20.53 1.36 -21.27
CA TYR A 507 -19.80 2.39 -22.03
C TYR A 507 -18.81 3.21 -21.18
N GLY A 508 -19.20 3.56 -19.96
CA GLY A 508 -18.46 4.43 -19.04
C GLY A 508 -18.65 5.93 -19.28
N TYR A 509 -17.84 6.73 -18.59
CA TYR A 509 -17.65 8.15 -18.87
C TYR A 509 -16.15 8.47 -18.86
N PRO A 510 -15.68 9.39 -19.71
CA PRO A 510 -14.26 9.65 -19.85
C PRO A 510 -13.74 10.63 -18.78
N VAL A 511 -12.80 10.21 -17.95
CA VAL A 511 -12.08 11.09 -17.00
C VAL A 511 -11.09 11.97 -17.78
N PRO A 512 -11.06 13.29 -17.55
CA PRO A 512 -10.19 14.21 -18.29
C PRO A 512 -8.72 14.10 -17.88
N TYR A 513 -7.82 14.24 -18.86
CA TYR A 513 -6.37 14.22 -18.67
C TYR A 513 -5.89 15.25 -17.64
N ARG A 514 -6.53 16.42 -17.58
CA ARG A 514 -6.22 17.48 -16.59
C ARG A 514 -6.45 17.10 -15.13
N CYS A 515 -7.04 15.94 -14.85
CA CYS A 515 -7.10 15.38 -13.50
C CYS A 515 -5.81 14.64 -13.09
N PHE A 516 -4.87 14.39 -14.03
CA PHE A 516 -3.72 13.49 -13.83
C PHE A 516 -2.39 14.22 -13.63
N TYR A 517 -2.39 15.55 -13.45
CA TYR A 517 -1.17 16.31 -13.14
C TYR A 517 -1.46 17.44 -12.15
N SER A 518 -0.47 17.78 -11.33
CA SER A 518 -0.59 18.83 -10.32
C SER A 518 -0.75 20.20 -10.97
N ARG A 519 -1.66 21.02 -10.44
CA ARG A 519 -1.85 22.39 -10.93
C ARG A 519 -0.72 23.35 -10.54
N ASN A 520 0.08 23.02 -9.52
CA ASN A 520 1.09 23.93 -8.94
C ASN A 520 2.48 23.30 -8.75
N VAL A 521 2.66 22.00 -9.00
CA VAL A 521 3.98 21.35 -9.09
C VAL A 521 4.17 20.89 -10.53
N ASP A 522 4.98 21.63 -11.29
CA ASP A 522 4.95 21.58 -12.76
C ASP A 522 5.25 20.20 -13.31
N ASN A 523 6.24 19.48 -12.76
CA ASN A 523 6.72 18.20 -13.27
C ASN A 523 6.10 16.98 -12.56
N LEU A 524 4.95 17.15 -11.91
CA LEU A 524 4.26 16.09 -11.17
C LEU A 524 2.99 15.61 -11.87
N PHE A 525 3.01 14.36 -12.31
CA PHE A 525 1.83 13.55 -12.59
C PHE A 525 1.27 12.93 -11.31
N MET A 526 -0.01 12.59 -11.36
CA MET A 526 -0.72 11.81 -10.34
C MET A 526 -1.60 10.76 -11.02
N ALA A 527 -1.58 9.54 -10.50
CA ALA A 527 -2.40 8.45 -11.02
C ALA A 527 -2.81 7.50 -9.88
N GLY A 528 -4.11 7.19 -9.82
CA GLY A 528 -4.67 6.33 -8.79
C GLY A 528 -5.81 6.98 -8.04
N ARG A 529 -5.86 6.78 -6.72
CA ARG A 529 -6.92 7.30 -5.85
C ARG A 529 -6.69 8.75 -5.42
N ASP A 530 -5.50 9.25 -5.69
CA ASP A 530 -4.97 10.56 -5.33
C ASP A 530 -5.15 11.61 -6.43
N ILE A 531 -5.79 11.26 -7.55
CA ILE A 531 -6.06 12.18 -8.67
C ILE A 531 -7.06 13.30 -8.32
N SER A 532 -7.17 14.30 -9.19
CA SER A 532 -8.02 15.47 -8.95
C SER A 532 -9.52 15.24 -9.15
N VAL A 533 -10.18 14.84 -8.06
CA VAL A 533 -11.62 14.56 -8.01
C VAL A 533 -12.22 15.02 -6.67
N THR A 534 -13.53 15.23 -6.60
CA THR A 534 -14.22 15.39 -5.30
C THR A 534 -14.40 14.03 -4.61
N HIS A 535 -14.71 14.02 -3.31
CA HIS A 535 -15.07 12.80 -2.56
C HIS A 535 -16.09 11.91 -3.32
N GLN A 536 -17.16 12.50 -3.85
CA GLN A 536 -18.19 11.74 -4.56
C GLN A 536 -17.66 11.16 -5.88
N ALA A 537 -16.89 11.93 -6.65
CA ALA A 537 -16.29 11.46 -7.90
C ALA A 537 -15.21 10.38 -7.67
N LEU A 538 -14.57 10.37 -6.50
CA LEU A 538 -13.63 9.32 -6.10
C LEU A 538 -14.30 7.93 -6.09
N GLY A 539 -15.58 7.85 -5.69
CA GLY A 539 -16.34 6.59 -5.57
C GLY A 539 -16.38 5.73 -6.84
N THR A 540 -16.19 6.33 -8.02
CA THR A 540 -16.15 5.62 -9.30
C THR A 540 -14.73 5.55 -9.91
N THR A 541 -13.89 6.57 -9.68
CA THR A 541 -12.56 6.66 -10.28
C THR A 541 -11.51 5.80 -9.57
N ARG A 542 -11.68 5.51 -8.26
CA ARG A 542 -10.73 4.75 -7.43
C ARG A 542 -10.62 3.25 -7.75
N VAL A 543 -11.45 2.75 -8.65
CA VAL A 543 -11.53 1.32 -8.97
C VAL A 543 -10.26 0.86 -9.68
N MET A 544 -9.73 -0.30 -9.30
CA MET A 544 -8.34 -0.69 -9.62
C MET A 544 -7.98 -0.69 -11.11
N LYS A 545 -8.83 -1.24 -11.99
CA LYS A 545 -8.56 -1.20 -13.44
C LYS A 545 -8.69 0.21 -14.00
N THR A 546 -9.60 1.03 -13.46
CA THR A 546 -9.71 2.46 -13.77
C THR A 546 -8.42 3.20 -13.40
N CYS A 547 -7.90 2.99 -12.19
CA CYS A 547 -6.61 3.52 -11.75
C CYS A 547 -5.46 3.10 -12.68
N GLY A 548 -5.42 1.83 -13.09
CA GLY A 548 -4.44 1.33 -14.06
C GLY A 548 -4.53 2.05 -15.41
N MET A 549 -5.74 2.26 -15.93
CA MET A 549 -5.96 3.01 -17.16
C MET A 549 -5.49 4.47 -17.06
N MET A 550 -5.65 5.13 -15.90
CA MET A 550 -5.08 6.46 -15.66
C MET A 550 -3.56 6.44 -15.74
N GLY A 551 -2.93 5.44 -15.13
CA GLY A 551 -1.50 5.19 -15.28
C GLY A 551 -1.09 5.03 -16.73
N GLU A 552 -1.79 4.20 -17.50
CA GLU A 552 -1.52 4.00 -18.93
C GLU A 552 -1.55 5.31 -19.72
N VAL A 553 -2.48 6.23 -19.43
CA VAL A 553 -2.51 7.57 -20.02
C VAL A 553 -1.30 8.40 -19.61
N VAL A 554 -1.00 8.44 -18.30
CA VAL A 554 0.15 9.18 -17.74
C VAL A 554 1.46 8.75 -18.40
N GLY A 555 1.67 7.45 -18.60
CA GLY A 555 2.90 6.96 -19.22
C GLY A 555 3.09 7.42 -20.67
N ARG A 556 2.02 7.45 -21.47
CA ARG A 556 2.06 8.01 -22.84
C ARG A 556 2.30 9.51 -22.81
N ALA A 557 1.64 10.25 -21.90
CA ALA A 557 1.85 11.69 -21.75
C ALA A 557 3.28 12.02 -21.33
N ALA A 558 3.85 11.29 -20.38
CA ALA A 558 5.24 11.44 -19.95
C ALA A 558 6.23 11.26 -21.12
N SER A 559 5.92 10.39 -22.08
CA SER A 559 6.75 10.23 -23.28
C SER A 559 6.73 11.44 -24.22
N LEU A 560 5.62 12.20 -24.24
CA LEU A 560 5.55 13.47 -24.97
C LEU A 560 6.30 14.57 -24.23
N CYS A 561 6.17 14.63 -22.90
CA CYS A 561 6.98 15.51 -22.06
C CYS A 561 8.48 15.30 -22.29
N ALA A 562 8.93 14.05 -22.28
CA ALA A 562 10.33 13.70 -22.55
C ALA A 562 10.76 14.02 -24.00
N LYS A 563 9.90 13.75 -25.00
CA LYS A 563 10.17 14.07 -26.41
C LYS A 563 10.33 15.57 -26.66
N TYR A 564 9.46 16.39 -26.07
CA TYR A 564 9.40 17.82 -26.32
C TYR A 564 10.08 18.67 -25.25
N THR A 565 10.63 18.04 -24.19
CA THR A 565 11.17 18.74 -23.02
C THR A 565 10.16 19.73 -22.45
N CYS A 566 8.94 19.24 -22.22
CA CYS A 566 7.81 20.03 -21.72
C CYS A 566 7.19 19.41 -20.46
N GLN A 567 6.26 20.13 -19.85
CA GLN A 567 5.58 19.73 -18.62
C GLN A 567 4.25 19.02 -18.91
N PRO A 568 3.72 18.22 -17.96
CA PRO A 568 2.39 17.61 -18.04
C PRO A 568 1.28 18.52 -18.57
N ARG A 569 1.25 19.79 -18.13
CA ARG A 569 0.28 20.81 -18.58
C ARG A 569 0.42 21.12 -20.08
N ASP A 570 1.64 21.22 -20.58
CA ASP A 570 1.93 21.53 -22.00
C ASP A 570 1.41 20.43 -22.93
N VAL A 571 1.28 19.18 -22.45
CA VAL A 571 0.65 18.11 -23.22
C VAL A 571 -0.80 18.45 -23.53
N TYR A 572 -1.55 19.01 -22.58
CA TYR A 572 -2.93 19.46 -22.84
C TYR A 572 -2.95 20.70 -23.75
N GLU A 573 -2.06 21.67 -23.52
CA GLU A 573 -2.10 22.97 -24.19
C GLU A 573 -1.56 22.92 -25.63
N ALA A 574 -0.59 22.06 -25.92
CA ALA A 574 0.14 22.04 -27.19
C ALA A 574 0.23 20.67 -27.88
N HIS A 575 0.02 19.56 -27.17
CA HIS A 575 0.24 18.21 -27.71
C HIS A 575 -0.94 17.24 -27.50
N LEU A 576 -2.15 17.75 -27.25
CA LEU A 576 -3.31 16.92 -26.91
C LEU A 576 -3.69 15.98 -28.06
N ASP A 577 -3.60 16.45 -29.30
CA ASP A 577 -3.90 15.64 -30.47
C ASP A 577 -2.93 14.46 -30.61
N GLU A 578 -1.63 14.68 -30.37
CA GLU A 578 -0.62 13.60 -30.39
C GLU A 578 -0.82 12.63 -29.22
N LEU A 579 -1.22 13.12 -28.04
CA LEU A 579 -1.62 12.23 -26.94
C LEU A 579 -2.80 11.35 -27.36
N ILE A 580 -3.84 11.93 -27.97
CA ILE A 580 -5.00 11.20 -28.47
C ILE A 580 -4.59 10.14 -29.51
N GLU A 581 -3.64 10.44 -30.39
CA GLU A 581 -3.09 9.47 -31.34
C GLU A 581 -2.38 8.31 -30.62
N LEU A 582 -1.53 8.60 -29.62
CA LEU A 582 -0.87 7.56 -28.83
C LEU A 582 -1.87 6.66 -28.09
N LEU A 583 -2.96 7.22 -27.59
CA LEU A 583 -4.02 6.50 -26.88
C LEU A 583 -4.85 5.58 -27.80
N GLN A 584 -4.76 5.76 -29.13
CA GLN A 584 -5.36 4.87 -30.13
C GLN A 584 -4.43 3.73 -30.56
N LEU A 585 -3.21 3.69 -30.05
CA LEU A 585 -2.26 2.59 -30.31
C LEU A 585 -2.53 1.40 -29.38
N PRO A 586 -2.27 0.16 -29.83
CA PRO A 586 -2.31 -1.02 -28.96
C PRO A 586 -1.43 -0.86 -27.71
N GLY A 587 -1.80 -1.49 -26.60
CA GLY A 587 -1.04 -1.45 -25.34
C GLY A 587 0.38 -2.01 -25.48
N LYS A 588 0.62 -2.89 -26.46
CA LYS A 588 1.93 -3.45 -26.79
C LYS A 588 2.78 -2.59 -27.73
N ALA A 589 2.22 -1.53 -28.31
CA ALA A 589 2.95 -0.62 -29.19
C ALA A 589 4.17 -0.06 -28.43
N ARG A 590 5.32 0.02 -29.10
CA ARG A 590 6.58 0.35 -28.44
C ARG A 590 7.60 1.01 -29.35
N ARG A 591 8.55 1.73 -28.75
CA ARG A 591 9.71 2.34 -29.40
C ARG A 591 10.91 2.33 -28.44
N GLU A 592 12.12 2.29 -29.00
CA GLU A 592 13.36 2.22 -28.22
C GLU A 592 13.62 3.49 -27.39
N THR A 593 13.43 4.65 -28.02
CA THR A 593 13.54 5.98 -27.40
C THR A 593 12.33 6.82 -27.77
N VAL A 594 12.09 7.93 -27.07
CA VAL A 594 10.99 8.86 -27.37
C VAL A 594 11.02 9.45 -28.79
N ASN A 595 12.17 9.38 -29.48
CA ASN A 595 12.35 9.85 -30.86
C ASN A 595 12.36 8.73 -31.91
N SER A 596 12.35 7.47 -31.48
CA SER A 596 12.34 6.32 -32.39
C SER A 596 10.95 6.10 -32.99
N LEU A 597 10.89 5.44 -34.16
CA LEU A 597 9.62 5.04 -34.77
C LEU A 597 8.88 4.03 -33.86
N ILE A 598 7.56 4.21 -33.78
CA ILE A 598 6.69 3.27 -33.06
C ILE A 598 6.54 2.00 -33.89
N THR A 599 6.70 0.88 -33.22
CA THR A 599 6.46 -0.47 -33.73
C THR A 599 5.25 -1.06 -33.02
N ILE A 600 4.42 -1.80 -33.77
CA ILE A 600 3.27 -2.51 -33.23
C ILE A 600 3.57 -4.00 -33.38
N PRO A 601 3.71 -4.75 -32.28
CA PRO A 601 3.88 -6.20 -32.35
C PRO A 601 2.70 -6.90 -33.04
N ASP A 602 2.98 -7.98 -33.78
CA ASP A 602 1.96 -8.75 -34.51
C ASP A 602 0.92 -9.41 -33.60
N ASP A 603 1.25 -9.61 -32.32
CA ASP A 603 0.39 -10.17 -31.28
C ASP A 603 -0.38 -9.11 -30.47
N ALA A 604 -0.54 -7.91 -31.04
CA ALA A 604 -1.40 -6.87 -30.51
C ALA A 604 -2.88 -7.28 -30.51
N LEU A 605 -3.63 -6.86 -29.49
CA LEU A 605 -5.04 -7.17 -29.37
C LEU A 605 -5.87 -6.48 -30.47
N GLU A 606 -6.88 -7.18 -30.96
CA GLU A 606 -7.88 -6.59 -31.85
C GLU A 606 -8.56 -5.40 -31.17
N LEU A 607 -8.84 -4.35 -31.95
CA LEU A 607 -9.55 -3.17 -31.44
C LEU A 607 -10.92 -3.56 -30.92
N ALA A 608 -11.20 -3.24 -29.66
CA ALA A 608 -12.54 -3.44 -29.08
C ALA A 608 -13.55 -2.43 -29.64
N GLY A 609 -14.84 -2.76 -29.54
CA GLY A 609 -15.90 -1.78 -29.77
C GLY A 609 -16.05 -0.83 -28.57
N PRO A 610 -16.88 0.23 -28.69
CA PRO A 610 -17.12 1.18 -27.59
C PRO A 610 -17.73 0.53 -26.33
N PHE A 611 -18.34 -0.65 -26.45
CA PHE A 611 -18.92 -1.41 -25.33
C PHE A 611 -18.04 -2.59 -24.89
N GLY A 612 -16.82 -2.70 -25.43
CA GLY A 612 -15.88 -3.75 -25.05
C GLY A 612 -15.46 -4.70 -26.17
N PRO A 613 -14.57 -5.66 -25.84
CA PRO A 613 -14.21 -6.73 -26.74
C PRO A 613 -15.40 -7.67 -26.97
N LEU A 614 -15.43 -8.32 -28.13
CA LEU A 614 -16.46 -9.31 -28.46
C LEU A 614 -16.35 -10.51 -27.52
N SER A 615 -17.38 -10.77 -26.72
CA SER A 615 -17.46 -11.88 -25.77
C SER A 615 -18.26 -13.09 -26.29
N GLY A 616 -18.76 -13.01 -27.53
CA GLY A 616 -19.64 -13.99 -28.17
C GLY A 616 -19.29 -14.28 -29.64
N LEU A 617 -20.21 -14.93 -30.35
CA LEU A 617 -20.07 -15.16 -31.80
C LEU A 617 -20.18 -13.82 -32.53
N ASP A 618 -19.19 -13.53 -33.39
CA ASP A 618 -19.22 -12.36 -34.26
C ASP A 618 -20.47 -12.42 -35.16
N PRO A 619 -21.43 -11.49 -35.02
CA PRO A 619 -22.61 -11.40 -35.87
C PRO A 619 -22.31 -11.48 -37.37
N LYS A 620 -21.18 -10.92 -37.80
CA LYS A 620 -20.76 -10.90 -39.21
C LYS A 620 -20.38 -12.28 -39.73
N LYS A 621 -20.04 -13.22 -38.84
CA LYS A 621 -19.71 -14.61 -39.19
C LYS A 621 -20.94 -15.52 -39.24
N LEU A 622 -22.12 -15.02 -38.86
CA LEU A 622 -23.35 -15.78 -38.86
C LEU A 622 -24.09 -15.63 -40.19
N LYS A 623 -24.73 -16.70 -40.64
CA LYS A 623 -25.55 -16.70 -41.86
C LYS A 623 -26.97 -16.25 -41.51
N GLY A 624 -27.52 -15.28 -42.25
CA GLY A 624 -28.90 -14.79 -42.09
C GLY A 624 -28.98 -13.31 -41.71
N LEU A 625 -30.18 -12.83 -41.40
CA LEU A 625 -30.38 -11.50 -40.82
C LEU A 625 -30.10 -11.57 -39.31
N VAL A 626 -29.05 -10.90 -38.86
CA VAL A 626 -28.72 -10.73 -37.45
C VAL A 626 -29.09 -9.31 -37.06
N ILE A 627 -29.97 -9.16 -36.07
CA ILE A 627 -30.41 -7.86 -35.54
C ILE A 627 -29.79 -7.71 -34.15
N ASP A 628 -29.04 -6.63 -33.95
CA ASP A 628 -28.58 -6.20 -32.64
C ASP A 628 -29.77 -5.57 -31.91
N ASP A 629 -30.12 -6.08 -30.73
CA ASP A 629 -31.31 -5.64 -30.01
C ASP A 629 -31.12 -4.25 -29.36
N ARG A 630 -29.90 -3.70 -29.36
CA ARG A 630 -29.62 -2.31 -28.93
C ARG A 630 -30.06 -1.29 -29.97
N ASP A 631 -30.08 -1.69 -31.24
CA ASP A 631 -30.58 -0.85 -32.34
C ASP A 631 -32.11 -1.02 -32.55
N ALA A 632 -32.76 -1.85 -31.73
CA ALA A 632 -34.18 -2.16 -31.85
C ALA A 632 -35.06 -1.27 -30.95
N GLU A 633 -36.18 -0.79 -31.50
CA GLU A 633 -37.26 -0.21 -30.69
C GLU A 633 -38.03 -1.33 -29.97
N LYS A 634 -37.88 -1.42 -28.65
CA LYS A 634 -38.54 -2.45 -27.83
C LYS A 634 -39.92 -1.97 -27.38
N GLN A 635 -40.98 -2.73 -27.66
CA GLN A 635 -42.33 -2.50 -27.12
C GLN A 635 -42.68 -3.61 -26.10
N GLY A 636 -43.20 -3.23 -24.93
CA GLY A 636 -43.53 -4.14 -23.83
C GLY A 636 -42.40 -4.36 -22.81
N THR A 637 -42.59 -5.28 -21.87
CA THR A 637 -41.58 -5.63 -20.86
C THR A 637 -40.65 -6.70 -21.40
N TRP A 638 -39.38 -6.33 -21.61
CA TRP A 638 -38.33 -7.25 -22.02
C TRP A 638 -37.40 -7.56 -20.84
N THR A 639 -36.96 -8.81 -20.74
CA THR A 639 -35.93 -9.23 -19.77
C THR A 639 -34.67 -9.64 -20.51
N ALA A 640 -33.51 -9.24 -19.99
CA ALA A 640 -32.21 -9.67 -20.52
C ALA A 640 -31.95 -11.13 -20.11
N GLY A 641 -31.58 -11.99 -21.07
CA GLY A 641 -31.25 -13.39 -20.82
C GLY A 641 -29.81 -13.70 -21.18
N LYS A 642 -29.01 -14.18 -20.21
CA LYS A 642 -27.61 -14.62 -20.42
C LYS A 642 -27.49 -16.15 -20.54
N GLY A 643 -28.60 -16.86 -20.71
CA GLY A 643 -28.71 -18.31 -20.55
C GLY A 643 -28.25 -19.17 -21.73
N LEU A 644 -27.92 -18.57 -22.89
CA LEU A 644 -27.45 -19.31 -24.07
C LEU A 644 -25.92 -19.23 -24.16
N LYS A 645 -25.23 -20.36 -23.99
CA LYS A 645 -23.82 -20.50 -24.39
C LYS A 645 -23.75 -20.41 -25.92
N GLY A 646 -23.19 -19.31 -26.44
CA GLY A 646 -23.10 -19.01 -27.88
C GLY A 646 -23.92 -17.80 -28.36
N PHE A 647 -24.10 -16.77 -27.52
CA PHE A 647 -24.81 -15.54 -27.89
C PHE A 647 -24.16 -14.82 -29.09
N VAL A 648 -25.02 -14.14 -29.86
CA VAL A 648 -24.69 -13.39 -31.08
C VAL A 648 -24.66 -11.91 -30.73
N GLY A 649 -23.52 -11.25 -30.94
CA GLY A 649 -23.40 -9.82 -30.64
C GLY A 649 -23.12 -9.53 -29.17
N HIS A 650 -23.13 -8.25 -28.81
CA HIS A 650 -22.40 -7.68 -27.69
C HIS A 650 -22.74 -8.24 -26.31
N GLY A 651 -21.70 -8.39 -25.49
CA GLY A 651 -21.80 -8.06 -24.06
C GLY A 651 -21.48 -6.60 -23.82
#